data_AF-A0A7D3VNE2-F1
#
_entry.id   AF-A0A7D3VNE2-F1
#
_cell.length_a   1.000
_cell.length_b   1.000
_cell.length_c   1.000
_cell.angle_alpha   90.00
_cell.angle_beta   90.00
_cell.angle_gamma   90.00
#
_symmetry.space_group_name_H-M   'P 1'
#
loop_
_entity.id
_entity.type
_entity.pdbx_description
1 polymer ?
#
loop_
_entity_poly.entity_id
_entity_poly.type
_entity_poly.pdbx_seq_one_letter_code
_entity_poly.pdbx_strand_id
1 'polypeptide(L)'
;MPEDTDWEELANFFAGDQAMELWKPRDWRSKSRFEHLYMGLVMQGPRELGERLLADERYWDAFVDFSVGADRGAVARHEMAAYPPALHQTKKKKWSVYALEPFLDHAVAQAMIKDFDGRGSDDAQDAWYDLHGVDAVRLTIPDALRKPGPKRERAEAALRSVARRHGHDILVEAAGYYGDEAVQAVSRLRTDPLDLYPDPLPELPQGWDPERLPRILLRLRRWEALPLAATRNLLTMLAISERYKPYAGVPLVTAPLDPESLAEFAWALYEADRHPKLWASPGVQYALAEWGDDVTADRLAPIVARWSRAYVWDSGGQSALHLFSALGTDSALRHLDRLANKAEDQKWIGRSARDALKRAAEQRGLTQEQLADRLVPDLGLDADGSLTLDYGPRRFVVGFDEEIRPFVTDESGKPRKTLPKPGAKDDDVLAPAAYKRFNDLRKEARTVAAEQIKRLEAAMVSGRTWTAEEFAALFVAHPLMRQIARRLVWSAGTDAFRVAEDGTLADVRDDAFALPGDAWVALPHPLVLGEDAVRDWAGVFADYEILQPFPQLGRPVHVLAEDERGSDRLSRFEGGSVHFGRILDLTSRGWTLGEKETGGFRRQVMLMTPDERHLMVTFEPGIRVFDPEEYAEQRIDHVMLLTGRYSGTSLAFGELDPVTASEIIADLHRLTD
;
A
#
# COMPACT_ATOMS: atom_id res chain seq x y z
N MET A 1 8.82 1.73 37.95
CA MET A 1 8.27 1.50 39.30
C MET A 1 8.45 2.78 40.11
N PRO A 2 7.52 3.11 41.02
CA PRO A 2 7.70 4.20 41.98
C PRO A 2 8.98 4.04 42.81
N GLU A 3 9.57 5.14 43.29
CA GLU A 3 10.82 5.11 44.07
C GLU A 3 10.68 4.38 45.42
N ASP A 4 9.48 4.32 45.98
CA ASP A 4 9.12 3.70 47.25
C ASP A 4 8.68 2.22 47.12
N THR A 5 8.98 1.58 45.98
CA THR A 5 8.62 0.17 45.76
C THR A 5 9.32 -0.76 46.75
N ASP A 6 8.55 -1.58 47.48
CA ASP A 6 9.09 -2.69 48.28
C ASP A 6 9.50 -3.85 47.36
N TRP A 7 10.79 -3.92 47.07
CA TRP A 7 11.36 -4.92 46.16
C TRP A 7 11.34 -6.33 46.73
N GLU A 8 11.42 -6.50 48.06
CA GLU A 8 11.38 -7.81 48.70
C GLU A 8 9.95 -8.37 48.71
N GLU A 9 8.95 -7.53 48.97
CA GLU A 9 7.54 -7.91 48.80
C GLU A 9 7.26 -8.34 47.35
N LEU A 10 7.73 -7.57 46.39
CA LEU A 10 7.58 -7.90 44.97
C LEU A 10 8.30 -9.21 44.60
N ALA A 11 9.51 -9.44 45.11
CA ALA A 11 10.23 -10.70 44.89
C ALA A 11 9.49 -11.90 45.53
N ASN A 12 8.91 -11.72 46.72
CA ASN A 12 8.11 -12.75 47.39
C ASN A 12 6.80 -13.05 46.64
N PHE A 13 6.18 -12.03 46.03
CA PHE A 13 5.03 -12.21 45.14
C PHE A 13 5.37 -13.15 43.97
N PHE A 14 6.54 -12.98 43.33
CA PHE A 14 7.00 -13.90 42.29
C PHE A 14 7.51 -15.25 42.81
N ALA A 15 7.98 -15.33 44.06
CA ALA A 15 8.33 -16.62 44.64
C ALA A 15 7.10 -17.52 44.86
N GLY A 16 5.94 -16.94 45.18
CA GLY A 16 4.67 -17.64 45.39
C GLY A 16 3.90 -18.00 44.11
N ASP A 17 2.81 -18.76 44.26
CA ASP A 17 1.97 -19.20 43.13
C ASP A 17 1.04 -18.09 42.58
N GLN A 18 0.85 -17.01 43.36
CA GLN A 18 -0.03 -15.88 43.02
C GLN A 18 0.37 -15.16 41.73
N ALA A 19 1.68 -15.05 41.45
CA ALA A 19 2.17 -14.44 40.23
C ALA A 19 1.80 -15.25 38.98
N MET A 20 1.77 -16.58 39.06
CA MET A 20 1.34 -17.44 37.96
C MET A 20 -0.17 -17.38 37.71
N GLU A 21 -0.97 -17.17 38.75
CA GLU A 21 -2.42 -16.92 38.59
C GLU A 21 -2.73 -15.60 37.86
N LEU A 22 -1.84 -14.61 38.00
CA LEU A 22 -1.92 -13.33 37.29
C LEU A 22 -1.53 -13.46 35.81
N TRP A 23 -0.68 -14.43 35.46
CA TRP A 23 -0.24 -14.66 34.09
C TRP A 23 -1.36 -15.33 33.25
N LYS A 24 -2.22 -14.49 32.67
CA LYS A 24 -3.31 -14.87 31.77
C LYS A 24 -3.07 -14.31 30.36
N PRO A 25 -2.40 -15.03 29.45
CA PRO A 25 -1.93 -14.49 28.15
C PRO A 25 -3.04 -13.97 27.23
N ARG A 26 -4.29 -14.41 27.44
CA ARG A 26 -5.47 -14.01 26.66
C ARG A 26 -6.24 -12.81 27.25
N ASP A 27 -5.86 -12.36 28.44
CA ASP A 27 -6.42 -11.18 29.10
C ASP A 27 -5.36 -10.07 29.16
N TRP A 28 -5.55 -9.03 28.34
CA TRP A 28 -4.57 -7.97 28.17
C TRP A 28 -4.27 -7.20 29.46
N ARG A 29 -5.24 -7.05 30.38
CA ARG A 29 -5.06 -6.30 31.63
C ARG A 29 -4.18 -7.08 32.60
N SER A 30 -4.47 -8.37 32.75
CA SER A 30 -3.70 -9.27 33.60
C SER A 30 -2.27 -9.44 33.05
N LYS A 31 -2.13 -9.61 31.74
CA LYS A 31 -0.84 -9.69 31.04
C LYS A 31 0.00 -8.42 31.23
N SER A 32 -0.55 -7.24 30.93
CA SER A 32 0.18 -5.97 31.05
C SER A 32 0.64 -5.69 32.49
N ARG A 33 -0.19 -6.03 33.49
CA ARG A 33 0.17 -5.87 34.90
C ARG A 33 1.30 -6.83 35.31
N PHE A 34 1.23 -8.09 34.92
CA PHE A 34 2.29 -9.06 35.17
C PHE A 34 3.62 -8.60 34.55
N GLU A 35 3.58 -8.22 33.28
CA GLU A 35 4.75 -7.74 32.52
C GLU A 35 5.40 -6.51 33.17
N HIS A 36 4.59 -5.55 33.62
CA HIS A 36 5.07 -4.34 34.29
C HIS A 36 5.82 -4.67 35.60
N LEU A 37 5.27 -5.56 36.42
CA LEU A 37 5.86 -5.96 37.70
C LEU A 37 7.14 -6.77 37.51
N TYR A 38 7.12 -7.72 36.56
CA TYR A 38 8.27 -8.56 36.24
C TYR A 38 9.43 -7.70 35.73
N MET A 39 9.17 -6.83 34.76
CA MET A 39 10.19 -5.94 34.20
C MET A 39 10.64 -4.89 35.20
N GLY A 40 9.76 -4.45 36.10
CA GLY A 40 10.13 -3.59 37.23
C GLY A 40 11.21 -4.23 38.09
N LEU A 41 10.98 -5.46 38.55
CA LEU A 41 11.95 -6.16 39.40
C LEU A 41 13.26 -6.46 38.66
N VAL A 42 13.18 -6.93 37.41
CA VAL A 42 14.36 -7.27 36.61
C VAL A 42 15.17 -6.01 36.25
N MET A 43 14.55 -4.92 35.81
CA MET A 43 15.30 -3.77 35.28
C MET A 43 15.66 -2.71 36.32
N GLN A 44 14.87 -2.59 37.39
CA GLN A 44 14.97 -1.47 38.34
C GLN A 44 15.25 -1.95 39.77
N GLY A 45 14.84 -3.17 40.13
CA GLY A 45 15.06 -3.73 41.46
C GLY A 45 16.53 -4.09 41.75
N PRO A 46 16.84 -4.45 43.01
CA PRO A 46 18.15 -4.99 43.41
C PRO A 46 18.54 -6.17 42.51
N ARG A 47 19.82 -6.22 42.13
CA ARG A 47 20.32 -7.15 41.11
C ARG A 47 20.03 -8.60 41.52
N GLU A 48 20.28 -8.95 42.76
CA GLU A 48 20.14 -10.29 43.33
C GLU A 48 18.69 -10.80 43.27
N LEU A 49 17.71 -9.90 43.46
CA LEU A 49 16.29 -10.27 43.39
C LEU A 49 15.84 -10.49 41.94
N GLY A 50 16.36 -9.68 41.01
CA GLY A 50 16.17 -9.89 39.58
C GLY A 50 16.79 -11.21 39.10
N GLU A 51 18.02 -11.53 39.54
CA GLU A 51 18.71 -12.78 39.21
C GLU A 51 17.95 -14.01 39.74
N ARG A 52 17.42 -13.93 40.97
CA ARG A 52 16.54 -14.99 41.53
C ARG A 52 15.30 -15.23 40.67
N LEU A 53 14.67 -14.16 40.18
CA LEU A 53 13.50 -14.26 39.31
C LEU A 53 13.85 -14.84 37.92
N LEU A 54 14.99 -14.44 37.35
CA LEU A 54 15.47 -14.98 36.06
C LEU A 54 15.82 -16.46 36.13
N ALA A 55 16.32 -16.93 37.28
CA ALA A 55 16.64 -18.33 37.53
C ALA A 55 15.40 -19.23 37.68
N ASP A 56 14.21 -18.66 37.87
CA ASP A 56 12.98 -19.43 38.06
C ASP A 56 12.33 -19.82 36.71
N GLU A 57 12.49 -21.10 36.35
CA GLU A 57 12.02 -21.67 35.08
C GLU A 57 10.51 -21.53 34.87
N ARG A 58 9.72 -21.37 35.95
CA ARG A 58 8.26 -21.18 35.86
C ARG A 58 7.89 -19.97 35.01
N TYR A 59 8.75 -18.94 35.00
CA TYR A 59 8.49 -17.67 34.32
C TYR A 59 9.16 -17.52 32.97
N TRP A 60 9.96 -18.49 32.52
CA TRP A 60 10.67 -18.39 31.23
C TRP A 60 9.70 -18.26 30.04
N ASP A 61 8.51 -18.85 30.15
CA ASP A 61 7.47 -18.72 29.12
C ASP A 61 6.75 -17.38 29.16
N ALA A 62 6.66 -16.75 30.34
CA ALA A 62 6.14 -15.39 30.48
C ALA A 62 7.15 -14.37 29.94
N PHE A 63 8.45 -14.69 30.02
CA PHE A 63 9.55 -13.91 29.47
C PHE A 63 9.50 -13.79 27.93
N VAL A 64 8.86 -14.76 27.25
CA VAL A 64 8.74 -14.79 25.78
C VAL A 64 7.91 -13.62 25.25
N ASP A 65 7.01 -13.03 26.03
CA ASP A 65 6.08 -12.00 25.56
C ASP A 65 6.66 -10.58 25.51
N PHE A 66 7.87 -10.38 26.02
CA PHE A 66 8.52 -9.08 26.06
C PHE A 66 9.07 -8.60 24.70
N SER A 67 9.40 -7.31 24.64
CA SER A 67 10.05 -6.68 23.48
C SER A 67 11.55 -6.99 23.44
N VAL A 68 12.13 -7.00 22.23
CA VAL A 68 13.58 -7.23 22.03
C VAL A 68 14.46 -6.28 22.87
N GLY A 69 14.03 -5.03 23.07
CA GLY A 69 14.75 -4.06 23.90
C GLY A 69 14.79 -4.44 25.38
N ALA A 70 13.71 -5.05 25.89
CA ALA A 70 13.64 -5.52 27.27
C ALA A 70 14.59 -6.71 27.51
N ASP A 71 14.64 -7.66 26.57
CA ASP A 71 15.53 -8.82 26.66
C ASP A 71 17.00 -8.39 26.69
N ARG A 72 17.40 -7.50 25.76
CA ARG A 72 18.76 -6.95 25.72
C ARG A 72 19.09 -6.18 26.98
N GLY A 73 18.14 -5.42 27.53
CA GLY A 73 18.30 -4.71 28.79
C GLY A 73 18.54 -5.65 29.98
N ALA A 74 17.79 -6.76 30.06
CA ALA A 74 17.97 -7.77 31.10
C ALA A 74 19.34 -8.46 30.98
N VAL A 75 19.74 -8.83 29.75
CA VAL A 75 21.08 -9.40 29.46
C VAL A 75 22.19 -8.42 29.83
N ALA A 76 22.07 -7.15 29.46
CA ALA A 76 23.07 -6.13 29.76
C ALA A 76 23.23 -5.88 31.28
N ARG A 77 22.14 -6.01 32.05
CA ARG A 77 22.14 -5.78 33.50
C ARG A 77 22.61 -7.00 34.31
N HIS A 78 22.16 -8.19 33.92
CA HIS A 78 22.29 -9.43 34.71
C HIS A 78 23.23 -10.46 34.10
N GLU A 79 23.78 -10.20 32.91
CA GLU A 79 24.82 -11.00 32.27
C GLU A 79 24.43 -12.49 32.22
N MET A 80 25.24 -13.37 32.81
CA MET A 80 25.04 -14.83 32.78
C MET A 80 23.75 -15.29 33.48
N ALA A 81 23.18 -14.51 34.40
CA ALA A 81 21.91 -14.88 35.05
C ALA A 81 20.71 -14.76 34.08
N ALA A 82 20.80 -13.89 33.08
CA ALA A 82 19.77 -13.75 32.03
C ALA A 82 19.97 -14.72 30.85
N TYR A 83 21.11 -15.41 30.77
CA TYR A 83 21.43 -16.28 29.64
C TYR A 83 20.43 -17.46 29.46
N PRO A 84 20.13 -18.28 30.48
CA PRO A 84 19.19 -19.40 30.33
C PRO A 84 17.79 -18.99 29.84
N PRO A 85 17.10 -17.97 30.42
CA PRO A 85 15.80 -17.55 29.92
C PRO A 85 15.88 -16.93 28.52
N ALA A 86 16.93 -16.14 28.20
CA ALA A 86 17.13 -15.59 26.86
C ALA A 86 17.30 -16.69 25.79
N LEU A 87 18.07 -17.73 26.09
CA LEU A 87 18.22 -18.89 25.20
C LEU A 87 16.89 -19.62 25.01
N HIS A 88 16.11 -19.82 26.08
CA HIS A 88 14.81 -20.47 26.00
C HIS A 88 13.84 -19.75 25.07
N GLN A 89 13.83 -18.41 25.08
CA GLN A 89 12.94 -17.61 24.22
C GLN A 89 13.13 -17.89 22.71
N THR A 90 14.36 -18.13 22.26
CA THR A 90 14.66 -18.41 20.84
C THR A 90 14.00 -19.68 20.32
N LYS A 91 13.53 -20.56 21.21
CA LYS A 91 12.72 -21.72 20.82
C LYS A 91 11.35 -21.29 20.28
N LYS A 92 10.82 -20.16 20.72
CA LYS A 92 9.45 -19.68 20.43
C LYS A 92 9.38 -18.46 19.52
N LYS A 93 10.36 -17.54 19.56
CA LYS A 93 10.37 -16.31 18.74
C LYS A 93 11.70 -16.14 18.00
N LYS A 94 11.64 -15.94 16.67
CA LYS A 94 12.83 -15.73 15.81
C LYS A 94 13.67 -14.54 16.28
N TRP A 95 13.03 -13.42 16.63
CA TRP A 95 13.73 -12.17 16.96
C TRP A 95 14.42 -12.16 18.33
N SER A 96 14.19 -13.13 19.21
CA SER A 96 14.86 -13.15 20.53
C SER A 96 16.37 -13.43 20.44
N VAL A 97 16.89 -13.80 19.26
CA VAL A 97 18.34 -13.99 19.03
C VAL A 97 19.16 -12.73 19.24
N TYR A 98 18.59 -11.52 19.11
CA TYR A 98 19.28 -10.25 19.40
C TYR A 98 19.78 -10.13 20.85
N ALA A 99 19.11 -10.80 21.79
CA ALA A 99 19.56 -10.83 23.19
C ALA A 99 20.75 -11.79 23.40
N LEU A 100 21.00 -12.70 22.45
CA LEU A 100 22.08 -13.67 22.55
C LEU A 100 23.41 -13.18 21.97
N GLU A 101 23.43 -12.01 21.31
CA GLU A 101 24.64 -11.41 20.70
C GLU A 101 25.89 -11.49 21.61
N PRO A 102 25.84 -11.20 22.92
CA PRO A 102 27.04 -11.20 23.75
C PRO A 102 27.58 -12.58 24.12
N PHE A 103 26.78 -13.65 23.99
CA PHE A 103 27.13 -14.98 24.47
C PHE A 103 27.76 -15.83 23.37
N LEU A 104 28.80 -16.60 23.72
CA LEU A 104 29.54 -17.44 22.78
C LEU A 104 29.60 -18.88 23.28
N ASP A 105 28.65 -19.69 22.82
CA ASP A 105 28.67 -21.13 23.04
C ASP A 105 27.92 -21.88 21.93
N HIS A 106 27.95 -23.22 22.00
CA HIS A 106 27.31 -24.06 20.99
C HIS A 106 25.79 -23.87 20.92
N ALA A 107 25.08 -23.69 22.04
CA ALA A 107 23.63 -23.51 22.03
C ALA A 107 23.23 -22.16 21.41
N VAL A 108 24.04 -21.12 21.59
CA VAL A 108 23.86 -19.83 20.90
C VAL A 108 24.10 -19.99 19.41
N ALA A 109 25.19 -20.66 19.00
CA ALA A 109 25.46 -20.94 17.59
C ALA A 109 24.28 -21.69 16.93
N GLN A 110 23.69 -22.64 17.65
CA GLN A 110 22.47 -23.36 17.23
C GLN A 110 21.27 -22.43 17.04
N ALA A 111 21.06 -21.49 17.96
CA ALA A 111 19.99 -20.50 17.85
C ALA A 111 20.21 -19.56 16.66
N MET A 112 21.45 -19.11 16.43
CA MET A 112 21.82 -18.26 15.30
C MET A 112 21.56 -18.96 13.97
N ILE A 113 21.95 -20.23 13.81
CA ILE A 113 21.68 -20.97 12.55
C ILE A 113 20.22 -21.38 12.38
N LYS A 114 19.45 -21.55 13.47
CA LYS A 114 18.10 -22.13 13.42
C LYS A 114 17.19 -21.40 12.44
N ASP A 115 17.22 -20.07 12.46
CA ASP A 115 16.37 -19.24 11.62
C ASP A 115 17.16 -18.44 10.56
N PHE A 116 18.44 -18.79 10.37
CA PHE A 116 19.29 -18.23 9.32
C PHE A 116 18.82 -18.72 7.96
N ASP A 117 18.29 -17.82 7.16
CA ASP A 117 17.81 -18.13 5.81
C ASP A 117 18.64 -17.45 4.72
N GLY A 118 19.59 -16.59 5.10
CA GLY A 118 20.47 -15.89 4.18
C GLY A 118 19.69 -14.94 3.27
N ARG A 119 18.54 -14.43 3.74
CA ARG A 119 17.63 -13.51 3.01
C ARG A 119 17.75 -12.05 3.49
N GLY A 120 18.84 -11.69 4.18
CA GLY A 120 19.13 -10.31 4.58
C GLY A 120 18.28 -9.77 5.72
N SER A 121 17.59 -10.67 6.45
CA SER A 121 16.90 -10.37 7.72
C SER A 121 17.66 -10.91 8.94
N ASP A 122 18.93 -11.25 8.73
CA ASP A 122 19.78 -11.99 9.66
C ASP A 122 20.77 -11.07 10.39
N ASP A 123 20.42 -9.79 10.58
CA ASP A 123 21.29 -8.75 11.14
C ASP A 123 21.88 -9.15 12.50
N ALA A 124 21.08 -9.78 13.37
CA ALA A 124 21.54 -10.27 14.67
C ALA A 124 22.62 -11.35 14.54
N GLN A 125 22.43 -12.27 13.60
CA GLN A 125 23.34 -13.38 13.36
C GLN A 125 24.62 -12.89 12.71
N ASP A 126 24.50 -11.99 11.74
CA ASP A 126 25.64 -11.35 11.08
C ASP A 126 26.45 -10.56 12.10
N ALA A 127 25.81 -9.75 12.96
CA ALA A 127 26.45 -9.05 14.06
C ALA A 127 27.13 -10.00 15.06
N TRP A 128 26.53 -11.17 15.35
CA TRP A 128 27.15 -12.17 16.22
C TRP A 128 28.42 -12.77 15.61
N TYR A 129 28.41 -13.10 14.31
CA TYR A 129 29.62 -13.56 13.62
C TYR A 129 30.70 -12.48 13.55
N ASP A 130 30.30 -11.23 13.34
CA ASP A 130 31.24 -10.10 13.28
C ASP A 130 31.86 -9.81 14.66
N LEU A 131 31.09 -9.97 15.74
CA LEU A 131 31.53 -9.77 17.12
C LEU A 131 32.52 -10.86 17.58
N HIS A 132 32.22 -12.14 17.30
CA HIS A 132 32.96 -13.28 17.83
C HIS A 132 33.94 -13.93 16.84
N GLY A 133 33.92 -13.50 15.57
CA GLY A 133 34.89 -13.88 14.54
C GLY A 133 35.08 -15.40 14.39
N VAL A 134 36.34 -15.83 14.38
CA VAL A 134 36.75 -17.22 14.14
C VAL A 134 36.15 -18.21 15.15
N ASP A 135 35.89 -17.79 16.39
CA ASP A 135 35.36 -18.68 17.43
C ASP A 135 33.87 -18.98 17.21
N ALA A 136 33.09 -18.01 16.73
CA ALA A 136 31.71 -18.24 16.29
C ALA A 136 31.66 -19.19 15.09
N VAL A 137 32.55 -19.00 14.11
CA VAL A 137 32.70 -19.90 12.96
C VAL A 137 33.03 -21.32 13.41
N ARG A 138 33.97 -21.47 14.35
CA ARG A 138 34.36 -22.76 14.92
C ARG A 138 33.14 -23.49 15.48
N LEU A 139 32.28 -22.81 16.23
CA LEU A 139 31.07 -23.41 16.82
C LEU A 139 30.02 -23.84 15.78
N THR A 140 30.02 -23.25 14.59
CA THR A 140 29.09 -23.55 13.49
C THR A 140 29.57 -24.70 12.58
N ILE A 141 30.88 -24.90 12.43
CA ILE A 141 31.46 -25.92 11.54
C ILE A 141 30.91 -27.34 11.76
N PRO A 142 30.76 -27.85 12.99
CA PRO A 142 30.19 -29.18 13.21
C PRO A 142 28.81 -29.38 12.57
N ASP A 143 27.98 -28.32 12.51
CA ASP A 143 26.68 -28.38 11.87
C ASP A 143 26.74 -28.26 10.35
N ALA A 144 27.76 -27.62 9.79
CA ALA A 144 27.98 -27.60 8.34
C ALA A 144 28.52 -28.96 7.82
N LEU A 145 29.23 -29.71 8.66
CA LEU A 145 29.83 -31.01 8.29
C LEU A 145 28.97 -32.23 8.62
N ARG A 146 27.76 -32.02 9.15
CA ARG A 146 26.82 -33.11 9.47
C ARG A 146 26.24 -33.77 8.21
N LYS A 147 25.43 -34.81 8.41
CA LYS A 147 24.66 -35.45 7.31
C LYS A 147 23.73 -34.42 6.62
N PRO A 148 23.50 -34.54 5.30
CA PRO A 148 22.59 -33.65 4.57
C PRO A 148 21.23 -33.48 5.25
N GLY A 149 20.72 -32.25 5.26
CA GLY A 149 19.43 -31.88 5.83
C GLY A 149 19.34 -30.40 6.18
N PRO A 150 18.17 -29.90 6.59
CA PRO A 150 17.89 -28.45 6.73
C PRO A 150 18.86 -27.72 7.66
N LYS A 151 19.29 -28.39 8.73
CA LYS A 151 20.21 -27.82 9.70
C LYS A 151 21.62 -27.60 9.12
N ARG A 152 22.06 -28.52 8.26
CA ARG A 152 23.33 -28.38 7.52
C ARG A 152 23.26 -27.21 6.55
N GLU A 153 22.17 -27.13 5.78
CA GLU A 153 21.95 -26.07 4.79
C GLU A 153 21.99 -24.68 5.43
N ARG A 154 21.36 -24.51 6.60
CA ARG A 154 21.41 -23.24 7.34
C ARG A 154 22.79 -22.91 7.88
N ALA A 155 23.51 -23.89 8.42
CA ALA A 155 24.89 -23.70 8.86
C ALA A 155 25.80 -23.33 7.69
N GLU A 156 25.71 -24.03 6.55
CA GLU A 156 26.44 -23.67 5.34
C GLU A 156 26.06 -22.27 4.84
N ALA A 157 24.78 -21.88 4.88
CA ALA A 157 24.34 -20.54 4.51
C ALA A 157 24.95 -19.46 5.42
N ALA A 158 25.00 -19.70 6.73
CA ALA A 158 25.64 -18.82 7.68
C ALA A 158 27.15 -18.70 7.40
N LEU A 159 27.85 -19.82 7.20
CA LEU A 159 29.28 -19.82 6.87
C LEU A 159 29.58 -19.13 5.52
N ARG A 160 28.74 -19.32 4.50
CA ARG A 160 28.84 -18.58 3.23
C ARG A 160 28.68 -17.08 3.46
N SER A 161 27.76 -16.68 4.33
CA SER A 161 27.57 -15.27 4.68
C SER A 161 28.82 -14.69 5.33
N VAL A 162 29.45 -15.41 6.27
CA VAL A 162 30.74 -15.05 6.86
C VAL A 162 31.84 -14.96 5.79
N ALA A 163 31.97 -15.96 4.92
CA ALA A 163 33.00 -15.97 3.88
C ALA A 163 32.87 -14.80 2.89
N ARG A 164 31.65 -14.35 2.58
CA ARG A 164 31.42 -13.18 1.73
C ARG A 164 31.89 -11.88 2.41
N ARG A 165 31.77 -11.77 3.73
CA ARG A 165 32.15 -10.57 4.49
C ARG A 165 33.63 -10.54 4.85
N HIS A 166 34.20 -11.69 5.23
CA HIS A 166 35.52 -11.80 5.85
C HIS A 166 36.53 -12.63 5.04
N GLY A 167 36.13 -13.15 3.88
CA GLY A 167 36.94 -14.07 3.06
C GLY A 167 36.80 -15.54 3.48
N HIS A 168 37.16 -16.45 2.59
CA HIS A 168 37.05 -17.89 2.84
C HIS A 168 38.07 -18.40 3.88
N ASP A 169 39.20 -17.72 4.04
CA ASP A 169 40.30 -18.13 4.91
C ASP A 169 39.90 -18.25 6.39
N ILE A 170 38.97 -17.41 6.86
CA ILE A 170 38.46 -17.49 8.24
C ILE A 170 37.75 -18.83 8.52
N LEU A 171 37.11 -19.41 7.50
CA LEU A 171 36.45 -20.72 7.62
C LEU A 171 37.50 -21.83 7.72
N VAL A 172 38.57 -21.72 6.92
CA VAL A 172 39.69 -22.66 6.90
C VAL A 172 40.45 -22.61 8.23
N GLU A 173 40.73 -21.42 8.74
CA GLU A 173 41.37 -21.20 10.04
C GLU A 173 40.54 -21.84 11.18
N ALA A 174 39.23 -21.55 11.23
CA ALA A 174 38.34 -22.12 12.23
C ALA A 174 38.26 -23.65 12.13
N ALA A 175 38.27 -24.21 10.92
CA ALA A 175 38.24 -25.65 10.67
C ALA A 175 39.49 -26.37 11.17
N GLY A 176 40.64 -25.68 11.23
CA GLY A 176 41.90 -26.23 11.74
C GLY A 176 41.79 -26.80 13.15
N TYR A 177 40.88 -26.26 13.98
CA TYR A 177 40.59 -26.79 15.31
C TYR A 177 40.10 -28.26 15.31
N TYR A 178 39.42 -28.67 14.23
CA TYR A 178 38.85 -30.02 14.08
C TYR A 178 39.75 -30.96 13.26
N GLY A 179 40.91 -30.49 12.79
CA GLY A 179 41.89 -31.27 12.03
C GLY A 179 41.74 -31.20 10.51
N ASP A 180 42.68 -31.84 9.81
CA ASP A 180 42.87 -31.71 8.35
C ASP A 180 41.64 -32.14 7.53
N GLU A 181 40.87 -33.13 8.00
CA GLU A 181 39.67 -33.59 7.31
C GLU A 181 38.58 -32.51 7.28
N ALA A 182 38.40 -31.78 8.40
CA ALA A 182 37.46 -30.67 8.48
C ALA A 182 37.91 -29.51 7.59
N VAL A 183 39.22 -29.20 7.59
CA VAL A 183 39.82 -28.20 6.69
C VAL A 183 39.53 -28.53 5.23
N GLN A 184 39.77 -29.77 4.80
CA GLN A 184 39.50 -30.20 3.43
C GLN A 184 38.01 -30.11 3.08
N ALA A 185 37.12 -30.48 4.01
CA ALA A 185 35.68 -30.42 3.78
C ALA A 185 35.17 -28.98 3.67
N VAL A 186 35.60 -28.08 4.56
CA VAL A 186 35.24 -26.66 4.55
C VAL A 186 35.83 -25.94 3.33
N SER A 187 37.05 -26.28 2.92
CA SER A 187 37.68 -25.72 1.70
C SER A 187 36.91 -26.05 0.42
N ARG A 188 36.10 -27.11 0.42
CA ARG A 188 35.23 -27.49 -0.72
C ARG A 188 33.86 -26.81 -0.67
N LEU A 189 33.56 -26.06 0.39
CA LEU A 189 32.29 -25.35 0.51
C LEU A 189 32.25 -24.24 -0.55
N ARG A 190 31.32 -24.37 -1.49
CA ARG A 190 31.04 -23.32 -2.49
C ARG A 190 30.59 -22.06 -1.75
N THR A 191 31.36 -20.99 -1.88
CA THR A 191 31.12 -19.69 -1.24
C THR A 191 30.88 -18.56 -2.24
N ASP A 192 31.37 -18.70 -3.47
CA ASP A 192 31.02 -17.80 -4.57
C ASP A 192 29.51 -17.92 -4.88
N PRO A 193 28.73 -16.83 -4.83
CA PRO A 193 27.32 -16.83 -5.23
C PRO A 193 27.03 -17.41 -6.61
N LEU A 194 27.98 -17.36 -7.56
CA LEU A 194 27.87 -17.96 -8.90
C LEU A 194 28.04 -19.48 -8.88
N ASP A 195 28.57 -20.06 -7.80
CA ASP A 195 28.68 -21.51 -7.65
C ASP A 195 27.48 -22.10 -6.87
N LEU A 196 26.56 -21.23 -6.40
CA LEU A 196 25.37 -21.60 -5.62
C LEU A 196 24.18 -21.91 -6.53
N TYR A 197 24.27 -23.03 -7.24
CA TYR A 197 23.19 -23.59 -8.04
C TYR A 197 22.94 -25.06 -7.69
N PRO A 198 21.71 -25.57 -7.87
CA PRO A 198 21.40 -26.98 -7.65
C PRO A 198 22.17 -27.88 -8.63
N ASP A 199 22.63 -29.03 -8.15
CA ASP A 199 23.31 -30.07 -8.94
C ASP A 199 22.59 -31.42 -8.73
N PRO A 200 21.90 -31.97 -9.75
CA PRO A 200 21.79 -31.46 -11.12
C PRO A 200 20.91 -30.20 -11.23
N LEU A 201 21.14 -29.40 -12.28
CA LEU A 201 20.27 -28.28 -12.62
C LEU A 201 18.86 -28.78 -12.99
N PRO A 202 17.80 -28.00 -12.68
CA PRO A 202 16.44 -28.39 -13.03
C PRO A 202 16.24 -28.37 -14.54
N GLU A 203 15.36 -29.23 -15.02
CA GLU A 203 14.80 -29.09 -16.36
C GLU A 203 13.95 -27.82 -16.45
N LEU A 204 13.94 -27.19 -17.64
CA LEU A 204 13.13 -26.00 -17.85
C LEU A 204 11.64 -26.33 -17.75
N PRO A 205 10.83 -25.47 -17.09
CA PRO A 205 9.39 -25.64 -17.04
C PRO A 205 8.75 -25.75 -18.42
N GLN A 206 7.65 -26.50 -18.50
CA GLN A 206 6.86 -26.59 -19.73
C GLN A 206 6.38 -25.19 -20.16
N GLY A 207 6.69 -24.80 -21.39
CA GLY A 207 6.37 -23.47 -21.95
C GLY A 207 7.59 -22.53 -22.06
N TRP A 208 8.68 -22.82 -21.36
CA TRP A 208 9.91 -22.02 -21.40
C TRP A 208 10.82 -22.45 -22.55
N ASP A 209 10.28 -22.39 -23.77
CA ASP A 209 11.01 -22.72 -24.98
C ASP A 209 11.65 -21.46 -25.61
N PRO A 210 12.98 -21.32 -25.64
CA PRO A 210 13.67 -20.18 -26.24
C PRO A 210 13.25 -19.86 -27.69
N GLU A 211 12.81 -20.86 -28.45
CA GLU A 211 12.41 -20.67 -29.86
C GLU A 211 11.00 -20.07 -30.01
N ARG A 212 10.18 -20.16 -28.96
CA ARG A 212 8.79 -19.67 -28.95
C ARG A 212 8.63 -18.34 -28.23
N LEU A 213 9.67 -17.89 -27.53
CA LEU A 213 9.71 -16.62 -26.82
C LEU A 213 10.29 -15.50 -27.71
N PRO A 214 9.93 -14.22 -27.45
CA PRO A 214 10.55 -13.08 -28.12
C PRO A 214 12.08 -13.08 -28.03
N ARG A 215 12.73 -12.49 -29.03
CA ARG A 215 14.20 -12.38 -29.06
C ARG A 215 14.65 -11.25 -28.15
N ILE A 216 15.58 -11.53 -27.23
CA ILE A 216 16.22 -10.52 -26.40
C ILE A 216 17.35 -9.87 -27.20
N LEU A 217 17.43 -8.54 -27.23
CA LEU A 217 18.38 -7.77 -28.03
C LEU A 217 19.55 -7.29 -27.16
N LEU A 218 20.70 -7.03 -27.79
CA LEU A 218 21.85 -6.42 -27.12
C LEU A 218 21.68 -4.89 -27.07
N ARG A 219 21.94 -4.28 -25.91
CA ARG A 219 21.70 -2.83 -25.69
C ARG A 219 22.47 -1.93 -26.66
N LEU A 220 23.74 -2.25 -26.89
CA LEU A 220 24.66 -1.49 -27.76
C LEU A 220 24.59 -1.91 -29.23
N ARG A 221 23.88 -3.00 -29.53
CA ARG A 221 23.71 -3.55 -30.89
C ARG A 221 22.28 -4.03 -31.05
N ARG A 222 21.34 -3.09 -31.12
CA ARG A 222 19.88 -3.36 -31.10
C ARG A 222 19.36 -4.27 -32.22
N TRP A 223 20.18 -4.59 -33.21
CA TRP A 223 19.86 -5.53 -34.29
C TRP A 223 20.38 -6.95 -34.04
N GLU A 224 21.28 -7.12 -33.06
CA GLU A 224 21.83 -8.41 -32.67
C GLU A 224 21.04 -8.97 -31.48
N ALA A 225 20.52 -10.18 -31.66
CA ALA A 225 19.79 -10.90 -30.62
C ALA A 225 20.71 -11.84 -29.84
N LEU A 226 20.38 -12.05 -28.57
CA LEU A 226 20.98 -13.07 -27.73
C LEU A 226 20.82 -14.46 -28.39
N PRO A 227 21.90 -15.26 -28.52
CA PRO A 227 21.81 -16.59 -29.10
C PRO A 227 20.88 -17.50 -28.28
N LEU A 228 20.17 -18.41 -28.95
CA LEU A 228 19.20 -19.32 -28.30
C LEU A 228 19.80 -20.13 -27.14
N ALA A 229 21.07 -20.55 -27.26
CA ALA A 229 21.78 -21.25 -26.20
C ALA A 229 21.98 -20.37 -24.94
N ALA A 230 22.28 -19.08 -25.13
CA ALA A 230 22.41 -18.13 -24.04
C ALA A 230 21.04 -17.79 -23.43
N THR A 231 19.98 -17.67 -24.24
CA THR A 231 18.60 -17.53 -23.76
C THR A 231 18.19 -18.73 -22.91
N ARG A 232 18.55 -19.96 -23.32
CA ARG A 232 18.31 -21.18 -22.53
C ARG A 232 19.01 -21.11 -21.16
N ASN A 233 20.26 -20.65 -21.11
CA ASN A 233 20.98 -20.47 -19.85
C ASN A 233 20.30 -19.43 -18.95
N LEU A 234 19.84 -18.30 -19.51
CA LEU A 234 19.09 -17.29 -18.76
C LEU A 234 17.79 -17.87 -18.17
N LEU A 235 17.04 -18.65 -18.96
CA LEU A 235 15.85 -19.36 -18.47
C LEU A 235 16.21 -20.33 -17.34
N THR A 236 17.32 -21.07 -17.43
CA THR A 236 17.76 -21.94 -16.34
C THR A 236 18.12 -21.15 -15.08
N MET A 237 18.79 -20.01 -15.22
CA MET A 237 19.08 -19.12 -14.10
C MET A 237 17.80 -18.58 -13.45
N LEU A 238 16.77 -18.24 -14.24
CA LEU A 238 15.45 -17.86 -13.71
C LEU A 238 14.74 -19.02 -13.02
N ALA A 239 14.87 -20.26 -13.53
CA ALA A 239 14.23 -21.44 -12.95
C ALA A 239 14.77 -21.79 -11.55
N ILE A 240 16.01 -21.38 -11.25
CA ILE A 240 16.65 -21.53 -9.93
C ILE A 240 16.61 -20.23 -9.09
N SER A 241 15.97 -19.18 -9.60
CA SER A 241 15.83 -17.90 -8.90
C SER A 241 14.60 -17.88 -8.02
N GLU A 242 14.68 -17.15 -6.90
CA GLU A 242 13.52 -16.79 -6.07
C GLU A 242 13.08 -15.35 -6.37
N ARG A 243 11.83 -15.02 -6.01
CA ARG A 243 11.20 -13.72 -6.26
C ARG A 243 12.07 -12.51 -5.87
N TYR A 244 12.68 -12.58 -4.68
CA TYR A 244 13.48 -11.50 -4.10
C TYR A 244 14.97 -11.83 -4.03
N LYS A 245 15.36 -12.98 -4.57
CA LYS A 245 16.72 -13.51 -4.52
C LYS A 245 17.00 -14.21 -5.84
N PRO A 246 17.29 -13.43 -6.91
CA PRO A 246 17.69 -14.02 -8.15
C PRO A 246 18.99 -14.79 -7.97
N TYR A 247 19.21 -15.77 -8.83
CA TYR A 247 20.54 -16.34 -8.99
C TYR A 247 21.53 -15.23 -9.35
N ALA A 248 22.70 -15.22 -8.71
CA ALA A 248 23.65 -14.11 -8.78
C ALA A 248 24.15 -13.80 -10.20
N GLY A 249 24.10 -14.77 -11.11
CA GLY A 249 24.44 -14.57 -12.52
C GLY A 249 23.42 -13.75 -13.30
N VAL A 250 22.14 -13.70 -12.87
CA VAL A 250 21.06 -13.05 -13.62
C VAL A 250 21.35 -11.56 -13.84
N PRO A 251 21.62 -10.73 -12.80
CA PRO A 251 21.89 -9.31 -13.03
C PRO A 251 23.13 -9.05 -13.90
N LEU A 252 24.13 -9.93 -13.84
CA LEU A 252 25.37 -9.80 -14.62
C LEU A 252 25.12 -10.01 -16.12
N VAL A 253 24.32 -11.02 -16.47
CA VAL A 253 24.06 -11.34 -17.88
C VAL A 253 22.99 -10.45 -18.51
N THR A 254 22.12 -9.81 -17.72
CA THR A 254 21.08 -8.91 -18.24
C THR A 254 21.53 -7.46 -18.37
N ALA A 255 22.55 -7.02 -17.62
CA ALA A 255 23.09 -5.66 -17.71
C ALA A 255 23.41 -5.16 -19.15
N PRO A 256 23.99 -5.98 -20.06
CA PRO A 256 24.27 -5.55 -21.44
C PRO A 256 23.08 -5.70 -22.42
N LEU A 257 21.90 -6.13 -21.96
CA LEU A 257 20.73 -6.40 -22.81
C LEU A 257 19.83 -5.17 -22.93
N ASP A 258 19.05 -5.12 -24.01
CA ASP A 258 18.13 -4.04 -24.29
C ASP A 258 16.87 -4.14 -23.37
N PRO A 259 16.55 -3.10 -22.58
CA PRO A 259 15.47 -3.16 -21.60
C PRO A 259 14.07 -3.43 -22.19
N GLU A 260 13.76 -2.86 -23.36
CA GLU A 260 12.45 -3.03 -24.00
C GLU A 260 12.25 -4.48 -24.45
N SER A 261 13.28 -5.07 -25.06
CA SER A 261 13.26 -6.49 -25.41
C SER A 261 13.20 -7.42 -24.19
N LEU A 262 13.77 -7.02 -23.06
CA LEU A 262 13.68 -7.77 -21.79
C LEU A 262 12.28 -7.69 -21.18
N ALA A 263 11.62 -6.53 -21.24
CA ALA A 263 10.24 -6.34 -20.78
C ALA A 263 9.27 -7.24 -21.56
N GLU A 264 9.36 -7.23 -22.90
CA GLU A 264 8.56 -8.11 -23.76
C GLU A 264 8.86 -9.59 -23.53
N PHE A 265 10.13 -9.93 -23.29
CA PHE A 265 10.51 -11.30 -22.93
C PHE A 265 9.91 -11.73 -21.58
N ALA A 266 9.97 -10.87 -20.55
CA ALA A 266 9.38 -11.14 -19.24
C ALA A 266 7.86 -11.32 -19.33
N TRP A 267 7.18 -10.49 -20.12
CA TRP A 267 5.74 -10.63 -20.37
C TRP A 267 5.40 -11.95 -21.07
N ALA A 268 6.10 -12.30 -22.14
CA ALA A 268 5.88 -13.57 -22.84
C ALA A 268 6.16 -14.79 -21.94
N LEU A 269 7.15 -14.68 -21.06
CA LEU A 269 7.44 -15.71 -20.08
C LEU A 269 6.29 -15.87 -19.07
N TYR A 270 5.69 -14.76 -18.62
CA TYR A 270 4.50 -14.79 -17.78
C TYR A 270 3.30 -15.45 -18.47
N GLU A 271 3.06 -15.16 -19.75
CA GLU A 271 1.97 -15.81 -20.50
C GLU A 271 2.20 -17.32 -20.69
N ALA A 272 3.45 -17.73 -20.85
CA ALA A 272 3.87 -19.11 -20.97
C ALA A 272 3.91 -19.86 -19.63
N ASP A 273 3.98 -19.15 -18.51
CA ASP A 273 4.09 -19.74 -17.18
C ASP A 273 2.76 -20.39 -16.74
N ARG A 274 2.85 -21.62 -16.25
CA ARG A 274 1.71 -22.42 -15.78
C ARG A 274 1.97 -22.92 -14.36
N HIS A 275 2.29 -22.00 -13.45
CA HIS A 275 2.58 -22.37 -12.08
C HIS A 275 1.29 -22.69 -11.29
N PRO A 276 1.17 -23.87 -10.65
CA PRO A 276 -0.11 -24.32 -10.08
C PRO A 276 -0.50 -23.66 -8.75
N LYS A 277 0.49 -23.13 -8.01
CA LYS A 277 0.31 -22.62 -6.63
C LYS A 277 0.57 -21.13 -6.46
N LEU A 278 1.09 -20.47 -7.49
CA LEU A 278 1.44 -19.05 -7.46
C LEU A 278 0.89 -18.43 -8.74
N TRP A 279 0.64 -17.13 -8.73
CA TRP A 279 0.17 -16.44 -9.94
C TRP A 279 1.23 -16.40 -11.05
N ALA A 280 2.50 -16.57 -10.67
CA ALA A 280 3.63 -16.85 -11.56
C ALA A 280 4.75 -17.54 -10.77
N SER A 281 5.62 -18.29 -11.44
CA SER A 281 6.82 -18.88 -10.85
C SER A 281 7.78 -17.79 -10.31
N PRO A 282 8.60 -18.09 -9.28
CA PRO A 282 9.41 -17.06 -8.62
C PRO A 282 10.35 -16.28 -9.56
N GLY A 283 11.00 -16.97 -10.50
CA GLY A 283 11.84 -16.32 -11.52
C GLY A 283 11.06 -15.39 -12.47
N VAL A 284 9.81 -15.73 -12.80
CA VAL A 284 8.94 -14.85 -13.61
C VAL A 284 8.50 -13.63 -12.81
N GLN A 285 8.17 -13.79 -11.53
CA GLN A 285 7.86 -12.65 -10.67
C GLN A 285 9.03 -11.68 -10.58
N TYR A 286 10.26 -12.20 -10.47
CA TYR A 286 11.49 -11.41 -10.52
C TYR A 286 11.65 -10.71 -11.88
N ALA A 287 11.54 -11.44 -12.99
CA ALA A 287 11.68 -10.90 -14.34
C ALA A 287 10.68 -9.77 -14.62
N LEU A 288 9.41 -9.95 -14.24
CA LEU A 288 8.39 -8.92 -14.36
C LEU A 288 8.74 -7.68 -13.51
N ALA A 289 9.19 -7.87 -12.26
CA ALA A 289 9.47 -6.76 -11.37
C ALA A 289 10.72 -5.95 -11.76
N GLU A 290 11.78 -6.62 -12.21
CA GLU A 290 13.06 -5.98 -12.53
C GLU A 290 13.20 -5.56 -14.00
N TRP A 291 12.51 -6.25 -14.92
CA TRP A 291 12.65 -5.99 -16.36
C TRP A 291 11.38 -5.42 -16.98
N GLY A 292 10.25 -5.47 -16.28
CA GLY A 292 9.01 -4.87 -16.75
C GLY A 292 9.14 -3.36 -16.94
N ASP A 293 8.23 -2.81 -17.72
CA ASP A 293 8.09 -1.40 -18.05
C ASP A 293 6.63 -0.95 -17.89
N ASP A 294 6.32 0.29 -18.29
CA ASP A 294 4.95 0.81 -18.22
C ASP A 294 3.97 -0.01 -19.08
N VAL A 295 4.42 -0.56 -20.20
CA VAL A 295 3.60 -1.45 -21.05
C VAL A 295 3.28 -2.75 -20.31
N THR A 296 4.25 -3.30 -19.58
CA THR A 296 4.06 -4.47 -18.73
C THR A 296 3.08 -4.17 -17.59
N ALA A 297 3.19 -3.00 -16.97
CA ALA A 297 2.26 -2.53 -15.95
C ALA A 297 0.82 -2.38 -16.49
N ASP A 298 0.66 -1.79 -17.68
CA ASP A 298 -0.63 -1.65 -18.37
C ASP A 298 -1.30 -3.00 -18.64
N ARG A 299 -0.52 -4.03 -18.99
CA ARG A 299 -1.05 -5.38 -19.24
C ARG A 299 -1.38 -6.12 -17.93
N LEU A 300 -0.57 -5.96 -16.89
CA LEU A 300 -0.74 -6.70 -15.62
C LEU A 300 -1.83 -6.11 -14.72
N ALA A 301 -1.95 -4.78 -14.62
CA ALA A 301 -2.90 -4.11 -13.74
C ALA A 301 -4.36 -4.59 -13.88
N PRO A 302 -4.95 -4.70 -15.09
CA PRO A 302 -6.33 -5.18 -15.23
C PRO A 302 -6.50 -6.67 -14.91
N ILE A 303 -5.42 -7.46 -14.91
CA ILE A 303 -5.45 -8.87 -14.47
C ILE A 303 -5.52 -8.90 -12.94
N VAL A 304 -4.61 -8.18 -12.27
CA VAL A 304 -4.54 -8.09 -10.80
C VAL A 304 -5.83 -7.53 -10.21
N ALA A 305 -6.44 -6.54 -10.86
CA ALA A 305 -7.68 -5.92 -10.40
C ALA A 305 -8.86 -6.90 -10.29
N ARG A 306 -8.84 -8.01 -11.04
CA ARG A 306 -9.91 -9.03 -11.09
C ARG A 306 -9.62 -10.27 -10.23
N TRP A 307 -8.56 -10.24 -9.42
CA TRP A 307 -8.25 -11.37 -8.55
C TRP A 307 -9.17 -11.37 -7.32
N SER A 308 -9.88 -12.48 -7.14
CA SER A 308 -10.69 -12.70 -5.95
C SER A 308 -9.81 -12.86 -4.71
N ARG A 309 -10.37 -12.55 -3.54
CA ARG A 309 -9.67 -12.69 -2.25
C ARG A 309 -9.09 -14.10 -2.03
N ALA A 310 -9.81 -15.13 -2.45
CA ALA A 310 -9.34 -16.51 -2.33
C ALA A 310 -8.09 -16.75 -3.18
N TYR A 311 -8.11 -16.29 -4.44
CA TYR A 311 -6.97 -16.41 -5.33
C TYR A 311 -5.74 -15.65 -4.81
N VAL A 312 -5.93 -14.40 -4.36
CA VAL A 312 -4.83 -13.57 -3.81
C VAL A 312 -4.16 -14.26 -2.63
N TRP A 313 -4.96 -14.84 -1.73
CA TRP A 313 -4.44 -15.57 -0.56
C TRP A 313 -3.71 -16.84 -0.96
N ASP A 314 -4.33 -17.70 -1.78
CA ASP A 314 -3.79 -19.01 -2.12
C ASP A 314 -2.57 -18.92 -3.06
N SER A 315 -2.52 -17.90 -3.91
CA SER A 315 -1.50 -17.74 -4.96
C SER A 315 -0.41 -16.72 -4.63
N GLY A 316 -0.44 -16.12 -3.44
CA GLY A 316 0.49 -15.04 -3.06
C GLY A 316 0.36 -13.77 -3.91
N GLY A 317 -0.85 -13.45 -4.38
CA GLY A 317 -1.11 -12.40 -5.38
C GLY A 317 -0.63 -10.99 -4.99
N GLN A 318 -0.48 -10.69 -3.70
CA GLN A 318 0.12 -9.42 -3.25
C GLN A 318 1.49 -9.16 -3.88
N SER A 319 2.21 -10.21 -4.27
CA SER A 319 3.53 -10.06 -4.85
C SER A 319 3.57 -9.37 -6.21
N ALA A 320 2.48 -9.39 -6.97
CA ALA A 320 2.37 -8.70 -8.24
C ALA A 320 2.48 -7.17 -8.10
N LEU A 321 2.16 -6.63 -6.92
CA LEU A 321 2.28 -5.19 -6.65
C LEU A 321 3.73 -4.67 -6.66
N HIS A 322 4.70 -5.60 -6.54
CA HIS A 322 6.11 -5.25 -6.55
C HIS A 322 6.56 -4.66 -7.89
N LEU A 323 6.02 -5.16 -9.03
CA LEU A 323 6.29 -4.58 -10.35
C LEU A 323 6.02 -3.07 -10.37
N PHE A 324 4.84 -2.65 -9.91
CA PHE A 324 4.46 -1.24 -9.96
C PHE A 324 5.30 -0.39 -9.00
N SER A 325 5.63 -0.95 -7.84
CA SER A 325 6.43 -0.26 -6.83
C SER A 325 7.89 -0.12 -7.26
N ALA A 326 8.45 -1.15 -7.91
CA ALA A 326 9.82 -1.16 -8.40
C ALA A 326 10.00 -0.22 -9.61
N LEU A 327 9.01 -0.18 -10.51
CA LEU A 327 8.97 0.79 -11.60
C LEU A 327 8.95 2.23 -11.10
N GLY A 328 8.06 2.54 -10.15
CA GLY A 328 7.97 3.87 -9.53
C GLY A 328 7.63 5.02 -10.50
N THR A 329 7.33 4.73 -11.76
CA THR A 329 6.89 5.68 -12.77
C THR A 329 5.49 6.20 -12.45
N ASP A 330 5.14 7.38 -12.95
CA ASP A 330 3.79 7.92 -12.72
C ASP A 330 2.70 7.02 -13.33
N SER A 331 2.99 6.28 -14.41
CA SER A 331 2.07 5.29 -14.96
C SER A 331 1.86 4.10 -14.03
N ALA A 332 2.94 3.54 -13.49
CA ALA A 332 2.86 2.44 -12.53
C ALA A 332 2.15 2.87 -11.23
N LEU A 333 2.43 4.08 -10.73
CA LEU A 333 1.77 4.63 -9.55
C LEU A 333 0.28 4.90 -9.81
N ARG A 334 -0.13 5.33 -11.02
CA ARG A 334 -1.55 5.41 -11.40
C ARG A 334 -2.25 4.04 -11.32
N HIS A 335 -1.59 2.97 -11.75
CA HIS A 335 -2.15 1.62 -11.63
C HIS A 335 -2.28 1.20 -10.17
N LEU A 336 -1.31 1.52 -9.32
CA LEU A 336 -1.44 1.31 -7.87
C LEU A 336 -2.62 2.08 -7.28
N ASP A 337 -2.81 3.35 -7.66
CA ASP A 337 -3.95 4.16 -7.19
C ASP A 337 -5.29 3.56 -7.65
N ARG A 338 -5.36 3.07 -8.88
CA ARG A 338 -6.54 2.35 -9.36
C ARG A 338 -6.77 1.05 -8.58
N LEU A 339 -5.73 0.25 -8.32
CA LEU A 339 -5.84 -1.00 -7.56
C LEU A 339 -6.24 -0.73 -6.10
N ALA A 340 -5.70 0.33 -5.49
CA ALA A 340 -6.04 0.79 -4.16
C ALA A 340 -7.54 1.04 -3.98
N ASN A 341 -8.22 1.50 -5.03
CA ASN A 341 -9.62 1.92 -5.00
C ASN A 341 -10.59 0.93 -5.66
N LYS A 342 -10.15 0.15 -6.65
CA LYS A 342 -11.04 -0.63 -7.55
C LYS A 342 -10.69 -2.11 -7.71
N ALA A 343 -9.65 -2.62 -7.03
CA ALA A 343 -9.40 -4.06 -7.03
C ALA A 343 -10.55 -4.84 -6.37
N GLU A 344 -10.86 -6.03 -6.87
CA GLU A 344 -11.87 -6.92 -6.30
C GLU A 344 -11.52 -7.32 -4.84
N ASP A 345 -10.25 -7.60 -4.56
CA ASP A 345 -9.75 -7.83 -3.20
C ASP A 345 -9.24 -6.54 -2.53
N GLN A 346 -10.16 -5.74 -2.01
CA GLN A 346 -9.83 -4.53 -1.24
C GLN A 346 -9.08 -4.82 0.07
N LYS A 347 -9.18 -6.04 0.62
CA LYS A 347 -8.58 -6.37 1.92
C LYS A 347 -7.07 -6.49 1.81
N TRP A 348 -6.57 -7.16 0.77
CA TRP A 348 -5.14 -7.43 0.61
C TRP A 348 -4.52 -6.60 -0.51
N ILE A 349 -5.07 -6.64 -1.73
CA ILE A 349 -4.53 -5.87 -2.86
C ILE A 349 -4.76 -4.38 -2.64
N GLY A 350 -6.01 -3.98 -2.35
CA GLY A 350 -6.33 -2.56 -2.12
C GLY A 350 -5.51 -1.94 -0.98
N ARG A 351 -5.40 -2.64 0.16
CA ARG A 351 -4.54 -2.22 1.28
C ARG A 351 -3.07 -2.11 0.89
N SER A 352 -2.51 -3.15 0.28
CA SER A 352 -1.08 -3.18 -0.06
C SER A 352 -0.72 -2.13 -1.12
N ALA A 353 -1.63 -1.84 -2.05
CA ALA A 353 -1.47 -0.76 -3.01
C ALA A 353 -1.48 0.62 -2.35
N ARG A 354 -2.38 0.86 -1.37
CA ARG A 354 -2.35 2.09 -0.54
C ARG A 354 -1.05 2.22 0.25
N ASP A 355 -0.56 1.13 0.84
CA ASP A 355 0.71 1.14 1.56
C ASP A 355 1.90 1.44 0.62
N ALA A 356 1.87 0.93 -0.62
CA ALA A 356 2.87 1.22 -1.64
C ALA A 356 2.85 2.69 -2.09
N LEU A 357 1.66 3.25 -2.34
CA LEU A 357 1.49 4.67 -2.68
C LEU A 357 1.93 5.57 -1.54
N LYS A 358 1.62 5.22 -0.29
CA LYS A 358 2.06 5.97 0.89
C LYS A 358 3.59 6.04 0.94
N ARG A 359 4.28 4.91 0.76
CA ARG A 359 5.75 4.89 0.70
C ARG A 359 6.31 5.73 -0.47
N ALA A 360 5.70 5.62 -1.65
CA ALA A 360 6.11 6.41 -2.81
C ALA A 360 5.90 7.92 -2.60
N ALA A 361 4.81 8.31 -1.93
CA ALA A 361 4.53 9.70 -1.58
C ALA A 361 5.52 10.23 -0.54
N GLU A 362 5.77 9.48 0.53
CA GLU A 362 6.75 9.82 1.57
C GLU A 362 8.16 10.01 1.00
N GLN A 363 8.58 9.14 0.07
CA GLN A 363 9.87 9.28 -0.63
C GLN A 363 9.96 10.56 -1.47
N ARG A 364 8.82 11.09 -1.95
CA ARG A 364 8.73 12.33 -2.72
C ARG A 364 8.40 13.55 -1.83
N GLY A 365 8.28 13.38 -0.51
CA GLY A 365 7.88 14.46 0.41
C GLY A 365 6.44 14.93 0.23
N LEU A 366 5.56 14.06 -0.26
CA LEU A 366 4.16 14.35 -0.57
C LEU A 366 3.22 13.54 0.34
N THR A 367 2.00 14.03 0.54
CA THR A 367 0.90 13.17 0.99
C THR A 367 0.42 12.26 -0.14
N GLN A 368 -0.32 11.20 0.21
CA GLN A 368 -0.91 10.31 -0.80
C GLN A 368 -1.85 11.07 -1.75
N GLU A 369 -2.62 12.03 -1.24
CA GLU A 369 -3.53 12.85 -2.03
C GLU A 369 -2.77 13.79 -2.97
N GLN A 370 -1.70 14.43 -2.49
CA GLN A 370 -0.82 15.28 -3.30
C GLN A 370 -0.13 14.49 -4.41
N LEU A 371 0.30 13.26 -4.12
CA LEU A 371 0.83 12.37 -5.15
C LEU A 371 -0.27 12.07 -6.18
N ALA A 372 -1.46 11.66 -5.73
CA ALA A 372 -2.56 11.31 -6.61
C ALA A 372 -3.02 12.49 -7.49
N ASP A 373 -2.92 13.74 -7.03
CA ASP A 373 -3.20 14.93 -7.86
C ASP A 373 -2.20 15.09 -9.01
N ARG A 374 -0.93 14.72 -8.79
CA ARG A 374 0.15 14.80 -9.77
C ARG A 374 0.16 13.62 -10.76
N LEU A 375 -0.54 12.54 -10.43
CA LEU A 375 -0.60 11.34 -11.26
C LEU A 375 -1.64 11.44 -12.40
N VAL A 376 -2.46 12.50 -12.46
CA VAL A 376 -3.46 12.68 -13.52
C VAL A 376 -2.75 12.72 -14.89
N PRO A 377 -3.15 11.87 -15.86
CA PRO A 377 -2.52 11.88 -17.18
C PRO A 377 -3.00 13.07 -18.01
N ASP A 378 -2.11 13.64 -18.81
CA ASP A 378 -2.44 14.64 -19.84
C ASP A 378 -3.31 14.07 -20.98
N LEU A 379 -3.38 12.75 -21.08
CA LEU A 379 -4.04 11.99 -22.14
C LEU A 379 -3.54 12.40 -23.53
N GLY A 380 -2.28 12.84 -23.64
CA GLY A 380 -1.66 13.39 -24.83
C GLY A 380 -2.43 14.54 -25.48
N LEU A 381 -3.08 15.36 -24.66
CA LEU A 381 -3.63 16.67 -25.04
C LEU A 381 -2.52 17.72 -25.01
N ASP A 382 -2.66 18.74 -25.84
CA ASP A 382 -1.80 19.93 -25.83
C ASP A 382 -2.08 20.79 -24.58
N ALA A 383 -1.20 21.74 -24.27
CA ALA A 383 -1.32 22.60 -23.07
C ALA A 383 -2.64 23.40 -23.02
N ASP A 384 -3.24 23.67 -24.17
CA ASP A 384 -4.55 24.32 -24.27
C ASP A 384 -5.74 23.38 -23.98
N GLY A 385 -5.48 22.09 -23.79
CA GLY A 385 -6.48 21.05 -23.61
C GLY A 385 -7.06 20.50 -24.91
N SER A 386 -6.51 20.87 -26.07
CA SER A 386 -6.93 20.37 -27.38
C SER A 386 -6.09 19.16 -27.84
N LEU A 387 -6.52 18.51 -28.92
CA LEU A 387 -5.71 17.52 -29.63
C LEU A 387 -6.04 17.58 -31.12
N THR A 388 -5.02 17.74 -31.95
CA THR A 388 -5.20 17.70 -33.41
C THR A 388 -5.04 16.29 -33.95
N LEU A 389 -6.06 15.80 -34.65
CA LEU A 389 -6.09 14.50 -35.31
C LEU A 389 -5.93 14.72 -36.82
N ASP A 390 -4.80 14.25 -37.37
CA ASP A 390 -4.45 14.43 -38.77
C ASP A 390 -4.89 13.22 -39.62
N TYR A 391 -5.68 13.47 -40.66
CA TYR A 391 -6.05 12.47 -41.67
C TYR A 391 -5.27 12.66 -42.98
N GLY A 392 -4.41 13.68 -43.07
CA GLY A 392 -3.73 14.13 -44.29
C GLY A 392 -4.45 15.36 -44.89
N PRO A 393 -5.45 15.18 -45.78
CA PRO A 393 -6.10 16.29 -46.47
C PRO A 393 -7.15 17.03 -45.63
N ARG A 394 -7.43 16.55 -44.40
CA ARG A 394 -8.34 17.18 -43.46
C ARG A 394 -7.85 16.94 -42.03
N ARG A 395 -8.10 17.91 -41.15
CA ARG A 395 -7.76 17.81 -39.73
C ARG A 395 -9.00 17.97 -38.86
N PHE A 396 -8.93 17.39 -37.67
CA PHE A 396 -9.96 17.52 -36.66
C PHE A 396 -9.35 17.95 -35.33
N VAL A 397 -9.98 18.92 -34.67
CA VAL A 397 -9.54 19.38 -33.34
C VAL A 397 -10.50 18.83 -32.30
N VAL A 398 -9.95 18.14 -31.30
CA VAL A 398 -10.70 17.59 -30.17
C VAL A 398 -10.98 18.71 -29.16
N GLY A 399 -12.24 18.79 -28.71
CA GLY A 399 -12.68 19.62 -27.58
C GLY A 399 -13.50 18.79 -26.59
N PHE A 400 -13.90 19.41 -25.47
CA PHE A 400 -14.65 18.76 -24.39
C PHE A 400 -15.97 19.47 -24.12
N ASP A 401 -17.06 18.70 -24.07
CA ASP A 401 -18.38 19.21 -23.69
C ASP A 401 -18.47 19.49 -22.18
N GLU A 402 -19.67 19.85 -21.70
CA GLU A 402 -19.95 20.17 -20.30
C GLU A 402 -19.75 18.97 -19.37
N GLU A 403 -19.92 17.75 -19.89
CA GLU A 403 -19.68 16.51 -19.17
C GLU A 403 -18.23 16.00 -19.34
N ILE A 404 -17.34 16.83 -19.90
CA ILE A 404 -15.95 16.49 -20.21
C ILE A 404 -15.86 15.28 -21.17
N ARG A 405 -16.86 15.12 -22.06
CA ARG A 405 -16.80 14.12 -23.12
C ARG A 405 -16.12 14.71 -24.35
N PRO A 406 -15.15 14.01 -24.95
CA PRO A 406 -14.51 14.47 -26.17
C PRO A 406 -15.49 14.56 -27.35
N PHE A 407 -15.50 15.70 -28.03
CA PHE A 407 -16.07 15.91 -29.35
C PHE A 407 -14.98 16.38 -30.32
N VAL A 408 -15.26 16.36 -31.62
CA VAL A 408 -14.34 16.89 -32.63
C VAL A 408 -14.97 17.98 -33.46
N THR A 409 -14.18 18.97 -33.85
CA THR A 409 -14.55 19.98 -34.84
C THR A 409 -13.75 19.76 -36.11
N ASP A 410 -14.40 19.92 -37.25
CA ASP A 410 -13.72 19.95 -38.55
C ASP A 410 -13.26 21.38 -38.87
N GLU A 411 -12.59 21.56 -40.00
CA GLU A 411 -12.15 22.88 -40.50
C GLU A 411 -13.30 23.86 -40.77
N SER A 412 -14.55 23.38 -40.81
CA SER A 412 -15.73 24.27 -40.90
C SER A 412 -16.30 24.67 -39.54
N GLY A 413 -15.65 24.26 -38.44
CA GLY A 413 -16.00 24.59 -37.07
C GLY A 413 -17.19 23.82 -36.51
N LYS A 414 -17.72 22.82 -37.24
CA LYS A 414 -18.94 22.11 -36.82
C LYS A 414 -18.60 20.98 -35.83
N PRO A 415 -19.12 21.01 -34.59
CA PRO A 415 -18.85 19.95 -33.62
C PRO A 415 -19.57 18.64 -33.98
N ARG A 416 -18.88 17.53 -33.78
CA ARG A 416 -19.36 16.16 -34.01
C ARG A 416 -18.96 15.27 -32.83
N LYS A 417 -19.93 14.49 -32.33
CA LYS A 417 -19.70 13.54 -31.22
C LYS A 417 -18.87 12.32 -31.62
N THR A 418 -18.66 12.10 -32.91
CA THR A 418 -17.89 10.99 -33.45
C THR A 418 -16.94 11.51 -34.51
N LEU A 419 -15.71 11.00 -34.48
CA LEU A 419 -14.75 11.24 -35.55
C LEU A 419 -15.21 10.47 -36.80
N PRO A 420 -15.19 11.09 -38.00
CA PRO A 420 -15.50 10.38 -39.25
C PRO A 420 -14.58 9.18 -39.46
N LYS A 421 -15.12 8.06 -39.96
CA LYS A 421 -14.29 6.91 -40.32
C LYS A 421 -13.28 7.29 -41.42
N PRO A 422 -12.05 6.76 -41.38
CA PRO A 422 -11.09 6.90 -42.47
C PRO A 422 -11.71 6.44 -43.80
N GLY A 423 -11.60 7.28 -44.83
CA GLY A 423 -12.10 7.04 -46.18
C GLY A 423 -10.96 6.86 -47.20
N ALA A 424 -11.31 6.47 -48.43
CA ALA A 424 -10.34 6.20 -49.49
C ALA A 424 -9.52 7.42 -49.97
N LYS A 425 -9.88 8.63 -49.55
CA LYS A 425 -9.15 9.87 -49.85
C LYS A 425 -8.25 10.33 -48.70
N ASP A 426 -8.36 9.71 -47.53
CA ASP A 426 -7.53 10.02 -46.37
C ASP A 426 -6.21 9.21 -46.45
N ASP A 427 -5.21 9.66 -45.70
CA ASP A 427 -3.92 8.97 -45.58
C ASP A 427 -4.09 7.58 -44.94
N ASP A 428 -3.44 6.58 -45.53
CA ASP A 428 -3.60 5.17 -45.17
C ASP A 428 -2.91 4.77 -43.86
N VAL A 429 -2.02 5.62 -43.34
CA VAL A 429 -1.33 5.43 -42.06
C VAL A 429 -1.88 6.37 -40.99
N LEU A 430 -1.98 7.67 -41.28
CA LEU A 430 -2.37 8.69 -40.30
C LEU A 430 -3.85 8.57 -39.90
N ALA A 431 -4.75 8.36 -40.86
CA ALA A 431 -6.18 8.36 -40.55
C ALA A 431 -6.62 7.18 -39.67
N PRO A 432 -6.20 5.92 -39.91
CA PRO A 432 -6.48 4.82 -38.99
C PRO A 432 -5.89 5.02 -37.59
N ALA A 433 -4.65 5.55 -37.51
CA ALA A 433 -4.00 5.85 -36.23
C ALA A 433 -4.75 6.94 -35.45
N ALA A 434 -5.13 8.03 -36.10
CA ALA A 434 -5.92 9.11 -35.52
C ALA A 434 -7.32 8.64 -35.08
N TYR A 435 -7.98 7.77 -35.87
CA TYR A 435 -9.26 7.18 -35.50
C TYR A 435 -9.16 6.27 -34.27
N LYS A 436 -8.12 5.43 -34.20
CA LYS A 436 -7.85 4.63 -33.00
C LYS A 436 -7.60 5.54 -31.80
N ARG A 437 -6.73 6.54 -31.96
CA ARG A 437 -6.35 7.49 -30.91
C ARG A 437 -7.55 8.22 -30.30
N PHE A 438 -8.49 8.69 -31.12
CA PHE A 438 -9.70 9.35 -30.63
C PHE A 438 -10.59 8.41 -29.81
N ASN A 439 -10.73 7.15 -30.24
CA ASN A 439 -11.55 6.18 -29.52
C ASN A 439 -10.93 5.77 -28.18
N ASP A 440 -9.60 5.67 -28.13
CA ASP A 440 -8.85 5.41 -26.89
C ASP A 440 -8.98 6.62 -25.95
N LEU A 441 -8.74 7.84 -26.44
CA LEU A 441 -8.94 9.09 -25.69
C LEU A 441 -10.35 9.20 -25.10
N ARG A 442 -11.39 8.87 -25.88
CA ARG A 442 -12.78 8.92 -25.42
C ARG A 442 -13.05 8.00 -24.23
N LYS A 443 -12.43 6.82 -24.20
CA LYS A 443 -12.58 5.86 -23.09
C LYS A 443 -11.80 6.33 -21.86
N GLU A 444 -10.56 6.76 -22.08
CA GLU A 444 -9.66 7.19 -21.01
C GLU A 444 -10.14 8.48 -20.35
N ALA A 445 -10.44 9.52 -21.13
CA ALA A 445 -10.91 10.81 -20.63
C ALA A 445 -12.19 10.67 -19.79
N ARG A 446 -13.16 9.86 -20.25
CA ARG A 446 -14.38 9.59 -19.48
C ARG A 446 -14.07 8.97 -18.11
N THR A 447 -13.12 8.04 -18.06
CA THR A 447 -12.77 7.33 -16.83
C THR A 447 -12.01 8.24 -15.87
N VAL A 448 -11.02 8.98 -16.38
CA VAL A 448 -10.19 9.90 -15.58
C VAL A 448 -11.02 11.08 -15.09
N ALA A 449 -11.80 11.74 -15.97
CA ALA A 449 -12.63 12.87 -15.57
C ALA A 449 -13.64 12.49 -14.48
N ALA A 450 -14.34 11.35 -14.62
CA ALA A 450 -15.29 10.91 -13.60
C ALA A 450 -14.64 10.64 -12.23
N GLU A 451 -13.38 10.22 -12.21
CA GLU A 451 -12.62 10.01 -10.99
C GLU A 451 -12.16 11.32 -10.36
N GLN A 452 -11.67 12.25 -11.17
CA GLN A 452 -11.22 13.57 -10.71
C GLN A 452 -12.38 14.45 -10.22
N ILE A 453 -13.55 14.36 -10.87
CA ILE A 453 -14.79 15.03 -10.41
C ILE A 453 -15.15 14.55 -9.00
N LYS A 454 -15.13 13.23 -8.74
CA LYS A 454 -15.40 12.67 -7.40
C LYS A 454 -14.38 13.13 -6.36
N ARG A 455 -13.09 13.20 -6.74
CA ARG A 455 -12.02 13.66 -5.85
C ARG A 455 -12.15 15.15 -5.51
N LEU A 456 -12.55 15.98 -6.47
CA LEU A 456 -12.78 17.41 -6.25
C LEU A 456 -14.03 17.64 -5.39
N GLU A 457 -15.10 16.88 -5.60
CA GLU A 457 -16.27 16.92 -4.70
C GLU A 457 -15.90 16.51 -3.27
N ALA A 458 -15.11 15.44 -3.11
CA ALA A 458 -14.61 15.03 -1.79
C ALA A 458 -13.70 16.10 -1.16
N ALA A 459 -12.85 16.75 -1.95
CA ALA A 459 -11.98 17.84 -1.50
C ALA A 459 -12.76 19.08 -1.05
N MET A 460 -13.87 19.41 -1.71
CA MET A 460 -14.79 20.47 -1.27
C MET A 460 -15.40 20.13 0.09
N VAL A 461 -15.84 18.88 0.28
CA VAL A 461 -16.45 18.42 1.53
C VAL A 461 -15.43 18.38 2.67
N SER A 462 -14.21 17.89 2.44
CA SER A 462 -13.17 17.80 3.46
C SER A 462 -12.44 19.12 3.72
N GLY A 463 -12.74 20.18 2.97
CA GLY A 463 -12.08 21.48 3.08
C GLY A 463 -10.60 21.43 2.67
N ARG A 464 -10.22 20.52 1.77
CA ARG A 464 -8.84 20.38 1.31
C ARG A 464 -8.39 21.63 0.55
N THR A 465 -7.14 22.01 0.79
CA THR A 465 -6.53 23.19 0.17
C THR A 465 -5.28 22.83 -0.61
N TRP A 466 -4.91 23.70 -1.53
CA TRP A 466 -3.69 23.66 -2.33
C TRP A 466 -2.98 25.00 -2.23
N THR A 467 -1.66 25.00 -2.37
CA THR A 467 -0.94 26.26 -2.58
C THR A 467 -1.34 26.91 -3.91
N ALA A 468 -1.15 28.22 -4.05
CA ALA A 468 -1.39 28.91 -5.33
C ALA A 468 -0.56 28.30 -6.49
N GLU A 469 0.68 27.87 -6.23
CA GLU A 469 1.54 27.19 -7.20
C GLU A 469 0.97 25.83 -7.62
N GLU A 470 0.57 25.00 -6.65
CA GLU A 470 -0.10 23.73 -6.91
C GLU A 470 -1.39 23.94 -7.70
N PHE A 471 -2.20 24.94 -7.35
CA PHE A 471 -3.43 25.24 -8.06
C PHE A 471 -3.18 25.56 -9.53
N ALA A 472 -2.22 26.45 -9.80
CA ALA A 472 -1.85 26.82 -11.15
C ALA A 472 -1.34 25.61 -11.95
N ALA A 473 -0.44 24.80 -11.37
CA ALA A 473 0.13 23.64 -12.05
C ALA A 473 -0.87 22.51 -12.30
N LEU A 474 -1.67 22.16 -11.27
CA LEU A 474 -2.52 20.97 -11.28
C LEU A 474 -3.88 21.22 -11.94
N PHE A 475 -4.41 22.44 -11.88
CA PHE A 475 -5.77 22.74 -12.35
C PHE A 475 -5.80 23.71 -13.53
N VAL A 476 -4.94 24.74 -13.57
CA VAL A 476 -4.99 25.74 -14.65
C VAL A 476 -4.15 25.31 -15.86
N ALA A 477 -2.92 24.84 -15.62
CA ALA A 477 -1.99 24.45 -16.68
C ALA A 477 -2.23 23.02 -17.20
N HIS A 478 -2.81 22.14 -16.39
CA HIS A 478 -3.00 20.75 -16.77
C HIS A 478 -4.10 20.61 -17.86
N PRO A 479 -3.81 19.96 -19.00
CA PRO A 479 -4.70 19.90 -20.17
C PRO A 479 -6.13 19.39 -19.91
N LEU A 480 -6.26 18.33 -19.12
CA LEU A 480 -7.55 17.77 -18.73
C LEU A 480 -8.20 18.51 -17.55
N MET A 481 -7.45 18.73 -16.45
CA MET A 481 -8.01 19.32 -15.22
C MET A 481 -8.52 20.74 -15.41
N ARG A 482 -7.94 21.53 -16.32
CA ARG A 482 -8.48 22.87 -16.67
C ARG A 482 -9.91 22.84 -17.17
N GLN A 483 -10.30 21.75 -17.84
CA GLN A 483 -11.66 21.57 -18.31
C GLN A 483 -12.64 21.40 -17.14
N ILE A 484 -12.20 20.79 -16.04
CA ILE A 484 -13.01 20.64 -14.83
C ILE A 484 -12.96 21.93 -14.00
N ALA A 485 -11.77 22.50 -13.82
CA ALA A 485 -11.53 23.66 -12.96
C ALA A 485 -12.33 24.90 -13.37
N ARG A 486 -12.46 25.17 -14.68
CA ARG A 486 -13.24 26.30 -15.21
C ARG A 486 -14.75 26.20 -14.97
N ARG A 487 -15.23 25.03 -14.52
CA ARG A 487 -16.65 24.75 -14.24
C ARG A 487 -16.96 24.73 -12.74
N LEU A 488 -16.04 25.25 -11.92
CA LEU A 488 -16.15 25.30 -10.47
C LEU A 488 -15.80 26.71 -9.98
N VAL A 489 -16.40 27.08 -8.85
CA VAL A 489 -15.98 28.26 -8.09
C VAL A 489 -14.85 27.83 -7.16
N TRP A 490 -13.80 28.64 -7.09
CA TRP A 490 -12.65 28.45 -6.21
C TRP A 490 -12.59 29.60 -5.21
N SER A 491 -11.82 29.42 -4.15
CA SER A 491 -11.63 30.46 -3.13
C SER A 491 -10.18 30.53 -2.67
N ALA A 492 -9.72 31.75 -2.39
CA ALA A 492 -8.47 32.04 -1.70
C ALA A 492 -8.82 32.76 -0.40
N GLY A 493 -8.94 32.00 0.71
CA GLY A 493 -9.52 32.53 1.93
C GLY A 493 -11.00 32.85 1.76
N THR A 494 -11.39 34.11 1.97
CA THR A 494 -12.79 34.58 1.82
C THR A 494 -13.14 35.02 0.40
N ASP A 495 -12.14 35.23 -0.45
CA ASP A 495 -12.36 35.74 -1.81
C ASP A 495 -12.59 34.57 -2.77
N ALA A 496 -13.72 34.59 -3.44
CA ALA A 496 -14.08 33.59 -4.44
C ALA A 496 -13.75 34.06 -5.85
N PHE A 497 -13.41 33.11 -6.74
CA PHE A 497 -13.06 33.37 -8.13
C PHE A 497 -13.38 32.16 -9.03
N ARG A 498 -13.36 32.38 -10.34
CA ARG A 498 -13.47 31.33 -11.37
C ARG A 498 -12.24 31.33 -12.28
N VAL A 499 -12.04 30.23 -13.01
CA VAL A 499 -11.08 30.16 -14.12
C VAL A 499 -11.84 30.42 -15.43
N ALA A 500 -11.42 31.43 -16.19
CA ALA A 500 -11.98 31.77 -17.50
C ALA A 500 -11.51 30.81 -18.60
N GLU A 501 -12.08 30.92 -19.81
CA GLU A 501 -11.78 30.00 -20.92
C GLU A 501 -10.32 30.04 -21.36
N ASP A 502 -9.71 31.22 -21.31
CA ASP A 502 -8.30 31.48 -21.62
C ASP A 502 -7.34 31.11 -20.47
N GLY A 503 -7.88 30.68 -19.32
CA GLY A 503 -7.12 30.31 -18.12
C GLY A 503 -6.85 31.48 -17.16
N THR A 504 -7.31 32.70 -17.47
CA THR A 504 -7.23 33.82 -16.51
C THR A 504 -8.22 33.63 -15.36
N LEU A 505 -7.98 34.31 -14.24
CA LEU A 505 -8.86 34.25 -13.08
C LEU A 505 -9.75 35.49 -13.02
N ALA A 506 -11.02 35.30 -12.70
CA ALA A 506 -12.00 36.38 -12.61
C ALA A 506 -12.84 36.27 -11.32
N ASP A 507 -13.21 37.41 -10.76
CA ASP A 507 -14.10 37.50 -9.60
C ASP A 507 -15.58 37.43 -10.01
N VAL A 508 -16.50 37.62 -9.04
CA VAL A 508 -17.94 37.54 -9.28
C VAL A 508 -18.48 38.66 -10.20
N ARG A 509 -17.72 39.74 -10.40
CA ARG A 509 -18.06 40.86 -11.30
C ARG A 509 -17.41 40.72 -12.66
N ASP A 510 -16.72 39.61 -12.89
CA ASP A 510 -15.92 39.35 -14.09
C ASP A 510 -14.67 40.24 -14.21
N ASP A 511 -14.26 40.86 -13.10
CA ASP A 511 -13.01 41.62 -13.03
C ASP A 511 -11.83 40.66 -12.80
N ALA A 512 -10.65 41.02 -13.33
CA ALA A 512 -9.45 40.20 -13.20
C ALA A 512 -9.07 39.96 -11.73
N PHE A 513 -8.98 38.69 -11.33
CA PHE A 513 -8.63 38.30 -9.97
C PHE A 513 -7.14 37.96 -9.88
N ALA A 514 -6.40 38.71 -9.06
CA ALA A 514 -4.99 38.44 -8.79
C ALA A 514 -4.85 37.49 -7.60
N LEU A 515 -4.56 36.21 -7.88
CA LEU A 515 -4.32 35.21 -6.83
C LEU A 515 -3.02 35.50 -6.07
N PRO A 516 -3.06 35.72 -4.74
CA PRO A 516 -1.84 35.91 -3.95
C PRO A 516 -0.96 34.66 -3.98
N GLY A 517 0.36 34.83 -4.08
CA GLY A 517 1.29 33.70 -4.23
C GLY A 517 1.40 32.81 -2.99
N ASP A 518 1.05 33.33 -1.81
CA ASP A 518 1.00 32.62 -0.53
C ASP A 518 -0.42 32.17 -0.16
N ALA A 519 -1.40 32.34 -1.06
CA ALA A 519 -2.76 31.93 -0.82
C ALA A 519 -2.90 30.40 -0.80
N TRP A 520 -3.80 29.95 0.07
CA TRP A 520 -4.33 28.59 0.04
C TRP A 520 -5.64 28.60 -0.73
N VAL A 521 -5.65 27.88 -1.84
CA VAL A 521 -6.80 27.74 -2.72
C VAL A 521 -7.64 26.55 -2.27
N ALA A 522 -8.96 26.70 -2.25
CA ALA A 522 -9.91 25.66 -1.88
C ALA A 522 -11.11 25.65 -2.83
N LEU A 523 -11.86 24.54 -2.83
CA LEU A 523 -13.21 24.50 -3.36
C LEU A 523 -14.19 24.84 -2.23
N PRO A 524 -14.77 26.06 -2.19
CA PRO A 524 -15.64 26.44 -1.09
C PRO A 524 -16.95 25.65 -1.15
N HIS A 525 -17.31 25.04 -0.03
CA HIS A 525 -18.66 24.50 0.19
C HIS A 525 -19.67 25.65 0.31
N PRO A 526 -20.93 25.53 -0.17
CA PRO A 526 -21.91 26.64 -0.11
C PRO A 526 -22.16 27.21 1.28
N LEU A 527 -22.12 26.35 2.32
CA LEU A 527 -22.21 26.80 3.72
C LEU A 527 -21.09 27.76 4.11
N VAL A 528 -19.88 27.58 3.56
CA VAL A 528 -18.72 28.45 3.79
C VAL A 528 -18.77 29.69 2.90
N LEU A 529 -19.21 29.52 1.65
CA LEU A 529 -19.34 30.62 0.69
C LEU A 529 -20.40 31.64 1.11
N GLY A 530 -21.49 31.17 1.72
CA GLY A 530 -22.62 31.99 2.16
C GLY A 530 -23.67 32.20 1.07
N GLU A 531 -24.93 32.36 1.48
CA GLU A 531 -26.09 32.37 0.58
C GLU A 531 -26.04 33.48 -0.48
N ASP A 532 -25.62 34.70 -0.10
CA ASP A 532 -25.51 35.82 -1.03
C ASP A 532 -24.47 35.56 -2.13
N ALA A 533 -23.27 35.11 -1.75
CA ALA A 533 -22.23 34.78 -2.71
C ALA A 533 -22.61 33.58 -3.58
N VAL A 534 -23.28 32.56 -3.02
CA VAL A 534 -23.82 31.43 -3.79
C VAL A 534 -24.81 31.92 -4.85
N ARG A 535 -25.73 32.81 -4.50
CA ARG A 535 -26.70 33.40 -5.45
C ARG A 535 -25.98 34.16 -6.55
N ASP A 536 -25.02 35.01 -6.19
CA ASP A 536 -24.34 35.87 -7.15
C ASP A 536 -23.48 35.04 -8.13
N TRP A 537 -22.75 34.05 -7.63
CA TRP A 537 -22.01 33.09 -8.46
C TRP A 537 -22.91 32.21 -9.33
N ALA A 538 -24.07 31.79 -8.81
CA ALA A 538 -25.05 31.04 -9.60
C ALA A 538 -25.57 31.88 -10.77
N GLY A 539 -25.73 33.20 -10.59
CA GLY A 539 -26.03 34.14 -11.66
C GLY A 539 -24.95 34.15 -12.75
N VAL A 540 -23.68 34.35 -12.36
CA VAL A 540 -22.55 34.33 -13.30
C VAL A 540 -22.45 33.02 -14.07
N PHE A 541 -22.59 31.88 -13.39
CA PHE A 541 -22.53 30.57 -14.04
C PHE A 541 -23.70 30.35 -15.00
N ALA A 542 -24.89 30.87 -14.69
CA ALA A 542 -26.03 30.81 -15.59
C ALA A 542 -25.84 31.70 -16.84
N ASP A 543 -25.31 32.92 -16.67
CA ASP A 543 -25.06 33.87 -17.77
C ASP A 543 -24.04 33.33 -18.78
N TYR A 544 -23.04 32.58 -18.30
CA TYR A 544 -22.04 31.91 -19.12
C TYR A 544 -22.40 30.47 -19.54
N GLU A 545 -23.62 30.00 -19.22
CA GLU A 545 -24.11 28.64 -19.50
C GLU A 545 -23.19 27.52 -18.95
N ILE A 546 -22.52 27.78 -17.82
CA ILE A 546 -21.56 26.86 -17.20
C ILE A 546 -22.30 25.84 -16.34
N LEU A 547 -22.29 24.58 -16.78
CA LEU A 547 -22.77 23.45 -15.97
C LEU A 547 -21.67 22.93 -15.03
N GLN A 548 -21.97 22.86 -13.74
CA GLN A 548 -21.05 22.31 -12.74
C GLN A 548 -20.99 20.78 -12.83
N PRO A 549 -19.79 20.18 -12.72
CA PRO A 549 -19.60 18.73 -12.84
C PRO A 549 -20.16 17.92 -11.65
N PHE A 550 -20.43 18.60 -10.53
CA PHE A 550 -21.14 18.12 -9.35
C PHE A 550 -21.88 19.30 -8.72
N PRO A 551 -22.91 19.10 -7.88
CA PRO A 551 -23.61 20.20 -7.24
C PRO A 551 -22.69 20.87 -6.22
N GLN A 552 -22.02 21.95 -6.65
CA GLN A 552 -21.31 22.87 -5.75
C GLN A 552 -22.28 23.97 -5.33
N LEU A 553 -22.62 24.92 -6.18
CA LEU A 553 -23.49 26.05 -5.82
C LEU A 553 -24.92 25.62 -5.48
N GLY A 554 -25.41 24.57 -6.15
CA GLY A 554 -26.72 23.97 -5.88
C GLY A 554 -26.72 22.90 -4.78
N ARG A 555 -25.63 22.74 -4.02
CA ARG A 555 -25.56 21.72 -2.97
C ARG A 555 -26.51 22.06 -1.82
N PRO A 556 -27.37 21.12 -1.38
CA PRO A 556 -28.20 21.32 -0.19
C PRO A 556 -27.33 21.59 1.03
N VAL A 557 -27.67 22.65 1.77
CA VAL A 557 -27.01 23.00 3.03
C VAL A 557 -27.96 22.67 4.18
N HIS A 558 -27.45 21.93 5.15
CA HIS A 558 -28.21 21.56 6.35
C HIS A 558 -27.50 22.09 7.59
N VAL A 559 -28.30 22.53 8.56
CA VAL A 559 -27.79 23.05 9.83
C VAL A 559 -28.39 22.24 10.98
N LEU A 560 -27.56 21.99 12.00
CA LEU A 560 -28.01 21.42 13.27
C LEU A 560 -28.96 22.38 13.98
N ALA A 561 -30.07 21.84 14.49
CA ALA A 561 -30.95 22.57 15.38
C ALA A 561 -30.25 22.84 16.72
N GLU A 562 -30.71 23.84 17.47
CA GLU A 562 -30.04 24.29 18.70
C GLU A 562 -29.97 23.18 19.77
N ASP A 563 -31.03 22.37 19.87
CA ASP A 563 -31.11 21.23 20.78
C ASP A 563 -30.19 20.07 20.37
N GLU A 564 -29.92 19.90 19.08
CA GLU A 564 -29.04 18.85 18.57
C GLU A 564 -27.55 19.16 18.75
N ARG A 565 -27.18 20.45 18.78
CA ARG A 565 -25.78 20.86 18.99
C ARG A 565 -25.21 20.34 20.30
N GLY A 566 -26.04 20.30 21.36
CA GLY A 566 -25.67 19.78 22.68
C GLY A 566 -25.97 18.29 22.87
N SER A 567 -26.54 17.62 21.87
CA SER A 567 -26.95 16.21 21.93
C SER A 567 -25.89 15.32 21.32
N ASP A 568 -25.73 14.12 21.88
CA ASP A 568 -24.92 13.05 21.30
C ASP A 568 -25.70 12.15 20.32
N ARG A 569 -26.96 12.52 20.06
CA ARG A 569 -27.90 11.84 19.18
C ARG A 569 -28.63 12.78 18.24
N LEU A 570 -28.84 12.33 16.99
CA LEU A 570 -29.73 12.99 16.03
C LEU A 570 -31.09 12.29 15.98
N SER A 571 -31.98 12.65 16.91
CA SER A 571 -33.30 12.01 17.05
C SER A 571 -34.23 12.25 15.84
N ARG A 572 -33.97 13.26 15.01
CA ARG A 572 -34.80 13.58 13.83
C ARG A 572 -34.91 12.44 12.81
N PHE A 573 -33.93 11.52 12.78
CA PHE A 573 -33.88 10.38 11.86
C PHE A 573 -34.29 9.05 12.52
N GLU A 574 -34.39 9.01 13.85
CA GLU A 574 -34.69 7.80 14.60
C GLU A 574 -36.16 7.40 14.40
N GLY A 575 -36.40 6.10 14.28
CA GLY A 575 -37.71 5.53 13.96
C GLY A 575 -38.07 5.53 12.47
N GLY A 576 -37.26 6.15 11.60
CA GLY A 576 -37.45 6.11 10.14
C GLY A 576 -37.32 4.69 9.57
N SER A 577 -38.21 4.32 8.64
CA SER A 577 -38.14 3.05 7.89
C SER A 577 -37.31 3.24 6.62
N VAL A 578 -36.36 2.34 6.37
CA VAL A 578 -35.45 2.41 5.23
C VAL A 578 -35.26 1.01 4.65
N HIS A 579 -35.24 0.91 3.33
CA HIS A 579 -34.86 -0.34 2.67
C HIS A 579 -33.36 -0.61 2.80
N PHE A 580 -32.94 -1.86 3.04
CA PHE A 580 -31.54 -2.22 3.21
C PHE A 580 -30.65 -1.78 2.03
N GLY A 581 -31.21 -1.77 0.82
CA GLY A 581 -30.54 -1.27 -0.39
C GLY A 581 -30.01 0.16 -0.23
N ARG A 582 -30.78 1.06 0.43
CA ARG A 582 -30.32 2.44 0.68
C ARG A 582 -29.18 2.50 1.69
N ILE A 583 -29.15 1.59 2.68
CA ILE A 583 -28.02 1.45 3.61
C ILE A 583 -26.78 0.96 2.86
N LEU A 584 -26.94 0.02 1.93
CA LEU A 584 -25.84 -0.43 1.08
C LEU A 584 -25.33 0.69 0.17
N ASP A 585 -26.23 1.53 -0.37
CA ASP A 585 -25.87 2.65 -1.24
C ASP A 585 -25.00 3.69 -0.53
N LEU A 586 -25.18 3.90 0.80
CA LEU A 586 -24.30 4.76 1.60
C LEU A 586 -22.84 4.33 1.54
N THR A 587 -22.55 3.04 1.34
CA THR A 587 -21.16 2.56 1.26
C THR A 587 -20.38 3.13 0.08
N SER A 588 -21.09 3.60 -0.96
CA SER A 588 -20.49 4.32 -2.09
C SER A 588 -19.99 5.73 -1.73
N ARG A 589 -20.31 6.22 -0.52
CA ARG A 589 -19.98 7.56 0.01
C ARG A 589 -19.06 7.52 1.23
N GLY A 590 -18.29 6.45 1.38
CA GLY A 590 -17.31 6.32 2.47
C GLY A 590 -17.86 5.69 3.75
N TRP A 591 -19.17 5.42 3.81
CA TRP A 591 -19.74 4.66 4.91
C TRP A 591 -19.30 3.19 4.86
N THR A 592 -19.16 2.56 6.02
CA THR A 592 -18.74 1.17 6.15
C THR A 592 -19.77 0.41 6.98
N LEU A 593 -20.24 -0.71 6.45
CA LEU A 593 -21.09 -1.63 7.21
C LEU A 593 -20.34 -2.20 8.41
N GLY A 594 -21.06 -2.34 9.52
CA GLY A 594 -20.59 -3.01 10.73
C GLY A 594 -20.08 -4.42 10.49
N GLU A 595 -19.32 -4.92 11.45
CA GLU A 595 -18.85 -6.29 11.42
C GLU A 595 -20.03 -7.28 11.45
N LYS A 596 -19.80 -8.47 10.90
CA LYS A 596 -20.80 -9.54 10.92
C LYS A 596 -20.90 -10.08 12.34
N GLU A 597 -22.09 -10.01 12.91
CA GLU A 597 -22.41 -10.55 14.23
C GLU A 597 -22.63 -12.08 14.19
N THR A 598 -22.61 -12.68 15.39
CA THR A 598 -23.08 -14.05 15.59
C THR A 598 -24.54 -14.17 15.13
N GLY A 599 -24.82 -15.11 14.22
CA GLY A 599 -26.11 -15.22 13.54
C GLY A 599 -26.17 -14.62 12.14
N GLY A 600 -25.10 -13.93 11.69
CA GLY A 600 -24.95 -13.49 10.31
C GLY A 600 -25.66 -12.17 9.97
N PHE A 601 -25.98 -11.37 10.97
CA PHE A 601 -26.54 -10.04 10.79
C PHE A 601 -25.47 -8.96 10.79
N ARG A 602 -25.81 -7.82 10.20
CA ARG A 602 -25.13 -6.53 10.40
C ARG A 602 -26.20 -5.52 10.81
N ARG A 603 -26.01 -4.81 11.93
CA ARG A 603 -27.00 -3.88 12.50
C ARG A 603 -26.56 -2.43 12.55
N GLN A 604 -25.43 -2.12 11.93
CA GLN A 604 -24.89 -0.77 11.93
C GLN A 604 -24.19 -0.44 10.63
N VAL A 605 -24.21 0.86 10.31
CA VAL A 605 -23.38 1.48 9.28
C VAL A 605 -22.66 2.67 9.91
N MET A 606 -21.41 2.87 9.53
CA MET A 606 -20.49 3.77 10.23
C MET A 606 -19.77 4.68 9.26
N LEU A 607 -19.51 5.92 9.67
CA LEU A 607 -18.67 6.87 8.94
C LEU A 607 -17.54 7.35 9.86
N MET A 608 -16.31 7.33 9.35
CA MET A 608 -15.19 8.01 9.99
C MET A 608 -15.09 9.41 9.40
N THR A 609 -15.12 10.42 10.25
CA THR A 609 -14.92 11.82 9.84
C THR A 609 -13.42 12.12 9.66
N PRO A 610 -13.05 13.21 8.97
CA PRO A 610 -11.66 13.61 8.79
C PRO A 610 -10.89 13.85 10.10
N ASP A 611 -11.58 14.26 11.16
CA ASP A 611 -11.05 14.45 12.51
C ASP A 611 -11.13 13.17 13.39
N GLU A 612 -11.22 12.00 12.76
CA GLU A 612 -11.24 10.68 13.38
C GLU A 612 -12.40 10.44 14.37
N ARG A 613 -13.51 11.19 14.24
CA ARG A 613 -14.76 10.87 14.94
C ARG A 613 -15.50 9.75 14.24
N HIS A 614 -16.29 9.04 15.00
CA HIS A 614 -17.00 7.87 14.54
C HIS A 614 -18.50 8.08 14.64
N LEU A 615 -19.13 8.31 13.49
CA LEU A 615 -20.58 8.37 13.40
C LEU A 615 -21.12 6.95 13.21
N MET A 616 -22.12 6.58 14.00
CA MET A 616 -22.75 5.26 13.95
C MET A 616 -24.26 5.39 13.82
N VAL A 617 -24.80 4.72 12.81
CA VAL A 617 -26.24 4.55 12.62
C VAL A 617 -26.57 3.08 12.89
N THR A 618 -27.37 2.81 13.91
CA THR A 618 -27.87 1.47 14.22
C THR A 618 -29.27 1.29 13.64
N PHE A 619 -29.60 0.05 13.29
CA PHE A 619 -30.90 -0.28 12.73
C PHE A 619 -31.34 -1.70 13.11
N GLU A 620 -32.67 -1.87 13.20
CA GLU A 620 -33.33 -3.12 13.53
C GLU A 620 -34.29 -3.56 12.42
N PRO A 621 -34.45 -4.87 12.14
CA PRO A 621 -33.89 -6.01 12.87
C PRO A 621 -32.42 -6.35 12.49
N GLY A 622 -31.86 -5.71 11.47
CA GLY A 622 -30.53 -5.96 10.91
C GLY A 622 -30.57 -6.62 9.53
N ILE A 623 -29.50 -6.43 8.75
CA ILE A 623 -29.34 -7.02 7.40
C ILE A 623 -28.72 -8.41 7.53
N ARG A 624 -29.41 -9.45 7.03
CA ARG A 624 -28.89 -10.82 7.04
C ARG A 624 -27.97 -11.05 5.82
N VAL A 625 -26.71 -11.43 6.06
CA VAL A 625 -25.67 -11.47 5.00
C VAL A 625 -25.98 -12.48 3.88
N PHE A 626 -26.62 -13.60 4.19
CA PHE A 626 -26.91 -14.66 3.21
C PHE A 626 -28.25 -14.50 2.48
N ASP A 627 -29.16 -13.72 3.07
CA ASP A 627 -30.49 -13.45 2.50
C ASP A 627 -30.97 -12.06 2.96
N PRO A 628 -30.43 -10.96 2.37
CA PRO A 628 -30.77 -9.60 2.79
C PRO A 628 -32.26 -9.26 2.67
N GLU A 629 -32.96 -9.92 1.73
CA GLU A 629 -34.38 -9.68 1.44
C GLU A 629 -35.31 -10.19 2.54
N GLU A 630 -34.86 -11.14 3.38
CA GLU A 630 -35.65 -11.67 4.50
C GLU A 630 -36.09 -10.55 5.47
N TYR A 631 -35.25 -9.51 5.61
CA TYR A 631 -35.55 -8.29 6.36
C TYR A 631 -35.23 -7.07 5.49
N ALA A 632 -36.00 -6.90 4.42
CA ALA A 632 -35.75 -5.82 3.47
C ALA A 632 -35.89 -4.41 4.11
N GLU A 633 -36.89 -4.23 4.97
CA GLU A 633 -37.13 -2.98 5.70
C GLU A 633 -36.40 -2.96 7.04
N GLN A 634 -35.74 -1.84 7.32
CA GLN A 634 -34.96 -1.58 8.52
C GLN A 634 -35.49 -0.32 9.19
N ARG A 635 -35.59 -0.31 10.52
CA ARG A 635 -35.89 0.88 11.30
C ARG A 635 -34.59 1.45 11.86
N ILE A 636 -34.32 2.73 11.61
CA ILE A 636 -33.22 3.44 12.27
C ILE A 636 -33.51 3.49 13.76
N ASP A 637 -32.59 2.96 14.57
CA ASP A 637 -32.72 2.91 16.02
C ASP A 637 -32.00 4.12 16.66
N HIS A 638 -30.69 4.24 16.45
CA HIS A 638 -29.89 5.36 16.96
C HIS A 638 -28.97 5.95 15.91
N VAL A 639 -28.79 7.27 15.95
CA VAL A 639 -27.75 8.00 15.21
C VAL A 639 -26.86 8.71 16.21
N MET A 640 -25.64 8.21 16.41
CA MET A 640 -24.75 8.63 17.50
C MET A 640 -23.38 9.06 16.99
N LEU A 641 -22.80 10.08 17.63
CA LEU A 641 -21.41 10.49 17.40
C LEU A 641 -20.52 9.98 18.54
N LEU A 642 -19.42 9.31 18.20
CA LEU A 642 -18.47 8.73 19.13
C LEU A 642 -17.07 9.30 18.91
N THR A 643 -16.27 9.32 19.97
CA THR A 643 -14.84 9.75 19.96
C THR A 643 -13.94 8.88 19.06
N GLY A 644 -14.36 7.68 18.67
CA GLY A 644 -13.59 6.81 17.79
C GLY A 644 -14.22 5.43 17.62
N ARG A 645 -13.71 4.66 16.66
CA ARG A 645 -14.30 3.37 16.20
C ARG A 645 -14.52 2.32 17.28
N TYR A 646 -13.65 2.28 18.29
CA TYR A 646 -13.74 1.32 19.41
C TYR A 646 -14.06 2.00 20.74
N SER A 647 -14.50 3.26 20.69
CA SER A 647 -14.83 4.02 21.89
C SER A 647 -16.31 3.82 22.27
N GLY A 648 -16.57 3.70 23.57
CA GLY A 648 -17.92 3.81 24.13
C GLY A 648 -18.31 5.24 24.53
N THR A 649 -17.43 6.22 24.30
CA THR A 649 -17.64 7.61 24.70
C THR A 649 -18.24 8.40 23.55
N SER A 650 -19.44 8.94 23.78
CA SER A 650 -20.18 9.78 22.85
C SER A 650 -19.74 11.24 22.91
N LEU A 651 -20.01 11.98 21.84
CA LEU A 651 -19.71 13.41 21.66
C LEU A 651 -20.96 14.14 21.19
N ALA A 652 -21.03 15.44 21.48
CA ALA A 652 -22.11 16.27 20.98
C ALA A 652 -21.94 16.52 19.47
N PHE A 653 -23.03 16.53 18.70
CA PHE A 653 -22.98 16.80 17.27
C PHE A 653 -22.47 18.22 16.93
N GLY A 654 -22.58 19.15 17.88
CA GLY A 654 -22.00 20.48 17.76
C GLY A 654 -20.46 20.52 17.76
N GLU A 655 -19.79 19.40 18.07
CA GLU A 655 -18.33 19.29 17.96
C GLU A 655 -17.84 19.03 16.53
N LEU A 656 -18.74 18.63 15.63
CA LEU A 656 -18.39 18.45 14.22
C LEU A 656 -18.18 19.80 13.55
N ASP A 657 -17.27 19.83 12.57
CA ASP A 657 -17.20 20.99 11.69
C ASP A 657 -18.55 21.16 10.94
N PRO A 658 -19.00 22.41 10.70
CA PRO A 658 -20.32 22.65 10.12
C PRO A 658 -20.55 22.03 8.73
N VAL A 659 -19.48 21.85 7.93
CA VAL A 659 -19.58 21.23 6.60
C VAL A 659 -19.82 19.74 6.76
N THR A 660 -19.01 19.04 7.55
CA THR A 660 -19.19 17.62 7.87
C THR A 660 -20.58 17.36 8.47
N ALA A 661 -21.06 18.21 9.38
CA ALA A 661 -22.41 18.10 9.92
C ALA A 661 -23.48 18.22 8.82
N SER A 662 -23.37 19.22 7.94
CA SER A 662 -24.29 19.40 6.80
C SER A 662 -24.30 18.18 5.87
N GLU A 663 -23.13 17.63 5.57
CA GLU A 663 -22.95 16.46 4.69
C GLU A 663 -23.51 15.17 5.29
N ILE A 664 -23.27 14.95 6.57
CA ILE A 664 -23.86 13.83 7.32
C ILE A 664 -25.39 13.92 7.28
N ILE A 665 -25.96 15.10 7.54
CA ILE A 665 -27.41 15.31 7.52
C ILE A 665 -27.96 15.09 6.10
N ALA A 666 -27.27 15.54 5.05
CA ALA A 666 -27.65 15.27 3.65
C ALA A 666 -27.61 13.78 3.29
N ASP A 667 -26.64 13.01 3.80
CA ASP A 667 -26.60 11.56 3.61
C ASP A 667 -27.72 10.84 4.36
N LEU A 668 -28.04 11.28 5.58
CA LEU A 668 -29.14 10.73 6.37
C LEU A 668 -30.52 11.06 5.79
N HIS A 669 -30.73 12.27 5.24
CA HIS A 669 -31.95 12.57 4.49
C HIS A 669 -32.13 11.65 3.28
N ARG A 670 -31.06 11.40 2.52
CA ARG A 670 -31.10 10.45 1.39
C ARG A 670 -31.35 9.00 1.81
N LEU A 671 -31.05 8.66 3.07
CA LEU A 671 -31.37 7.36 3.63
C LEU A 671 -32.87 7.25 3.92
N THR A 672 -33.49 8.30 4.45
CA THR A 672 -34.88 8.31 4.94
C THR A 672 -35.93 8.79 3.94
N ASP A 673 -35.57 9.61 2.96
CA ASP A 673 -36.43 10.16 1.91
C ASP A 673 -36.34 9.29 0.65
#